data_AF-A0A1Y0MHG5-F1
#
_entry.id   AF-A0A1Y0MHG5-F1
#
_cell.length_a   1.000
_cell.length_b   1.000
_cell.length_c   1.000
_cell.angle_alpha   90.00
_cell.angle_beta   90.00
_cell.angle_gamma   90.00
#
_symmetry.space_group_name_H-M   'P 1'
#
loop_
_entity.id
_entity.type
_entity.pdbx_description
1 polymer ?
#
loop_
_entity_poly.entity_id
_entity_poly.type
_entity_poly.pdbx_seq_one_letter_code
_entity_poly.pdbx_strand_id
1 'polypeptide(L)'
;MKKITKGIKLLSVLFLALAYLGCDEDDAVLPQINAEFTQTINQDTGVVSFINTSTNADNYTWDLGDGTTSTEVNPIKVYTSGTYTVVLEATNVAGASDTFEDTFTIAIPEEVGFPISFDNPLVDYGATVFGGTAFQIVENPDASGANPTVSNVGEIVNSGATFEGFFFDLGVDLDLSVDKTVKILFWSTSPIDILLKLENGTAADTEILASHGGTGWEELYFTFDSAASYSTVTFFVDGPGTTAGTFYIDDISQINTADIPCTDTDLEFPMDFDCETIDYAAKIVGNVSFTVVDNPELSGINADATKVGQITNGGDNFENAFFNLDVPIDFSTDQGVSVKIFSNQALPILLKFEDGTEADVEDNQMHMGTGWEELTFTLNSTGSYNDMVLFVAFNQTDAGTFYVDDFAQVSGNTGPACTPETTESIAAADLNITFQTDSPTVIEDNVAFSYIDNPDASGANMSCRVGQVTRFNNSPFDNLQIDLADKLDFNTSEGMKMKVWSPVANTPVLLKLEEIGNSGNFVEILQTTGAANTWTELTYDFPATATPQFNKMVIFFNFNVGDASTYFVDDIMVYGAGGGGGGNCVPETTESIAAADLNITFQTDTPALIGDNTGVSYIDNPDFAGSVNSSCRVAEVIRFNASPFDNVQIDLTDKLDFNTSEGMKMKVWSPVANTPVLLKLEEIGNAGNFVEILQTTGAANTWTELTYDFAPTATPQFNKLVIFFNFNVADGSTYYFDDLMVYGTPGGGGGGTGGGCTTGAVPATAFPVTFEDCESFTSTFSSTGAGMATSLTDNPDASGLNTSDFVLRVDKSAGINRWGGIQNAFPSNFDGTGTFKFLVYTNEANVVMRFEINSDPQDPNSGNPGPQFATITNANTWTEVEITFTGIPPSNTGVNQLVIKPDNPDGTDTEVTTTDKVFYFDNIRLE
;
A
#
# COMPACT_ATOMS: atom_id res chain seq x y z
N MET A 1 -38.24 -124.97 -7.65
CA MET A 1 -37.46 -123.71 -7.60
C MET A 1 -38.11 -122.54 -8.36
N LYS A 2 -38.60 -122.69 -9.61
CA LYS A 2 -39.25 -121.57 -10.37
C LYS A 2 -40.50 -120.93 -9.72
N LYS A 3 -41.20 -121.61 -8.80
CA LYS A 3 -42.34 -121.03 -8.05
C LYS A 3 -41.91 -120.23 -6.80
N ILE A 4 -40.71 -120.47 -6.26
CA ILE A 4 -40.20 -119.79 -5.07
C ILE A 4 -39.58 -118.43 -5.45
N THR A 5 -38.91 -118.33 -6.60
CA THR A 5 -38.37 -117.06 -7.13
C THR A 5 -39.44 -116.08 -7.61
N LYS A 6 -40.65 -116.54 -7.96
CA LYS A 6 -41.80 -115.66 -8.28
C LYS A 6 -42.45 -115.07 -7.03
N GLY A 7 -42.49 -115.83 -5.94
CA GLY A 7 -42.99 -115.36 -4.64
C GLY A 7 -42.10 -114.29 -4.01
N ILE A 8 -40.77 -114.46 -4.08
CA ILE A 8 -39.82 -113.45 -3.56
C ILE A 8 -39.89 -112.14 -4.37
N LYS A 9 -40.03 -112.21 -5.70
CA LYS A 9 -40.22 -110.99 -6.52
C LYS A 9 -41.54 -110.28 -6.21
N LEU A 10 -42.63 -111.01 -5.96
CA LEU A 10 -43.88 -110.38 -5.51
C LEU A 10 -43.77 -109.82 -4.09
N LEU A 11 -43.00 -110.44 -3.20
CA LEU A 11 -42.79 -109.94 -1.84
C LEU A 11 -41.90 -108.69 -1.82
N SER A 12 -40.89 -108.60 -2.70
CA SER A 12 -40.06 -107.41 -2.86
C SER A 12 -40.83 -106.26 -3.51
N VAL A 13 -41.70 -106.54 -4.49
CA VAL A 13 -42.61 -105.53 -5.07
C VAL A 13 -43.68 -105.10 -4.07
N LEU A 14 -44.16 -106.02 -3.21
CA LEU A 14 -45.10 -105.69 -2.14
C LEU A 14 -44.44 -104.90 -1.00
N PHE A 15 -43.18 -105.20 -0.63
CA PHE A 15 -42.43 -104.39 0.33
C PHE A 15 -42.05 -103.01 -0.23
N LEU A 16 -41.76 -102.90 -1.53
CA LEU A 16 -41.54 -101.62 -2.19
C LEU A 16 -42.86 -100.83 -2.31
N ALA A 17 -43.98 -101.48 -2.64
CA ALA A 17 -45.30 -100.86 -2.70
C ALA A 17 -45.85 -100.46 -1.32
N LEU A 18 -45.56 -101.22 -0.26
CA LEU A 18 -45.89 -100.87 1.12
C LEU A 18 -45.03 -99.72 1.67
N ALA A 19 -43.82 -99.50 1.12
CA ALA A 19 -43.02 -98.31 1.42
C ALA A 19 -43.57 -97.03 0.76
N TYR A 20 -44.37 -97.15 -0.32
CA TYR A 20 -45.05 -96.03 -0.99
C TYR A 20 -46.48 -95.77 -0.48
N LEU A 21 -47.07 -96.69 0.31
CA LEU A 21 -48.43 -96.54 0.88
C LEU A 21 -48.42 -96.07 2.36
N GLY A 22 -47.25 -95.69 2.88
CA GLY A 22 -47.07 -95.14 4.22
C GLY A 22 -46.80 -93.64 4.26
N CYS A 23 -46.80 -92.94 3.11
CA CYS A 23 -46.91 -91.48 3.10
C CYS A 23 -48.40 -91.15 2.99
N ASP A 24 -49.05 -90.89 4.13
CA ASP A 24 -50.05 -89.83 4.11
C ASP A 24 -49.29 -88.57 3.69
N GLU A 25 -49.70 -87.92 2.60
CA GLU A 25 -49.34 -86.51 2.42
C GLU A 25 -50.09 -85.76 3.52
N ASP A 26 -49.47 -85.66 4.70
CA ASP A 26 -49.70 -84.52 5.56
C ASP A 26 -49.27 -83.33 4.70
N ASP A 27 -50.24 -82.72 3.99
CA ASP A 27 -50.12 -81.36 3.48
C ASP A 27 -49.76 -80.51 4.69
N ALA A 28 -48.46 -80.33 4.93
CA ALA A 28 -47.97 -79.43 5.94
C ALA A 28 -48.46 -78.05 5.50
N VAL A 29 -49.50 -77.55 6.17
CA VAL A 29 -49.93 -76.17 6.02
C VAL A 29 -48.78 -75.32 6.54
N LEU A 30 -47.89 -74.94 5.62
CA LEU A 30 -46.76 -74.08 5.93
C LEU A 30 -47.33 -72.74 6.40
N PRO A 31 -46.80 -72.15 7.48
CA PRO A 31 -47.29 -70.87 7.97
C PRO A 31 -47.12 -69.82 6.87
N GLN A 32 -48.21 -69.14 6.52
CA GLN A 32 -48.20 -68.07 5.54
C GLN A 32 -47.36 -66.90 6.08
N ILE A 33 -46.46 -66.37 5.25
CA ILE A 33 -45.69 -65.17 5.56
C ILE A 33 -46.62 -63.97 5.38
N ASN A 34 -46.51 -63.01 6.29
CA ASN A 34 -47.08 -61.67 6.14
C ASN A 34 -45.92 -60.69 6.24
N ALA A 35 -45.48 -60.13 5.12
CA ALA A 35 -44.47 -59.08 5.11
C ALA A 35 -45.09 -57.77 5.59
N GLU A 36 -44.42 -57.07 6.49
CA GLU A 36 -44.89 -55.79 7.00
C GLU A 36 -43.71 -55.03 7.63
N PHE A 37 -43.73 -53.71 7.50
CA PHE A 37 -42.83 -52.84 8.25
C PHE A 37 -43.53 -51.54 8.65
N THR A 38 -42.90 -50.82 9.57
CA THR A 38 -43.21 -49.42 9.88
C THR A 38 -41.93 -48.60 9.81
N GLN A 39 -42.03 -47.30 9.61
CA GLN A 39 -40.88 -46.40 9.57
C GLN A 39 -41.03 -45.21 10.53
N THR A 40 -39.89 -44.73 11.02
CA THR A 40 -39.78 -43.44 11.70
C THR A 40 -38.88 -42.54 10.87
N ILE A 41 -39.35 -41.34 10.54
CA ILE A 41 -38.66 -40.39 9.66
C ILE A 41 -38.24 -39.18 10.50
N ASN A 42 -36.96 -38.82 10.43
CA ASN A 42 -36.45 -37.53 10.90
C ASN A 42 -36.34 -36.59 9.69
N GLN A 43 -37.26 -35.62 9.58
CA GLN A 43 -37.34 -34.72 8.43
C GLN A 43 -36.14 -33.77 8.35
N ASP A 44 -35.53 -33.42 9.47
CA ASP A 44 -34.42 -32.46 9.53
C ASP A 44 -33.10 -33.04 9.02
N THR A 45 -32.97 -34.37 9.06
CA THR A 45 -31.72 -35.08 8.72
C THR A 45 -31.87 -36.09 7.59
N GLY A 46 -33.11 -36.35 7.15
CA GLY A 46 -33.42 -37.41 6.19
C GLY A 46 -33.19 -38.84 6.72
N VAL A 47 -32.94 -39.02 8.02
CA VAL A 47 -32.73 -40.34 8.63
C VAL A 47 -34.07 -41.07 8.76
N VAL A 48 -34.17 -42.23 8.14
CA VAL A 48 -35.31 -43.14 8.23
C VAL A 48 -34.89 -44.44 8.89
N SER A 49 -35.60 -44.81 9.96
CA SER A 49 -35.42 -46.09 10.65
C SER A 49 -36.59 -47.01 10.32
N PHE A 50 -36.31 -48.14 9.68
CA PHE A 50 -37.31 -49.15 9.35
C PHE A 50 -37.40 -50.20 10.46
N ILE A 51 -38.62 -50.53 10.87
CA ILE A 51 -38.92 -51.57 11.86
C ILE A 51 -39.72 -52.65 11.15
N ASN A 52 -39.10 -53.82 10.98
CA ASN A 52 -39.74 -54.97 10.40
C ASN A 52 -40.70 -55.63 11.39
N THR A 53 -41.95 -55.79 10.98
CA THR A 53 -43.03 -56.42 11.74
C THR A 53 -43.57 -57.68 11.06
N SER A 54 -42.82 -58.19 10.07
CA SER A 54 -43.18 -59.39 9.31
C SER A 54 -43.31 -60.60 10.22
N THR A 55 -44.23 -61.51 9.89
CA THR A 55 -44.45 -62.75 10.66
C THR A 55 -44.18 -63.99 9.81
N ASN A 56 -43.71 -65.05 10.46
CA ASN A 56 -43.37 -66.35 9.85
C ASN A 56 -42.24 -66.29 8.79
N ALA A 57 -41.35 -65.28 8.84
CA ALA A 57 -40.19 -65.12 7.98
C ALA A 57 -38.86 -65.27 8.74
N ASP A 58 -37.81 -65.67 8.03
CA ASP A 58 -36.46 -65.90 8.54
C ASP A 58 -35.41 -64.98 7.88
N ASN A 59 -35.66 -64.52 6.65
CA ASN A 59 -34.76 -63.64 5.89
C ASN A 59 -35.52 -62.48 5.26
N TYR A 60 -34.82 -61.36 5.06
CA TYR A 60 -35.39 -60.10 4.59
C TYR A 60 -34.51 -59.50 3.51
N THR A 61 -35.13 -58.97 2.46
CA THR A 61 -34.48 -58.19 1.41
C THR A 61 -35.27 -56.92 1.23
N TRP A 62 -34.60 -55.78 1.29
CA TRP A 62 -35.18 -54.46 1.11
C TRP A 62 -34.73 -53.86 -0.21
N ASP A 63 -35.65 -53.27 -0.96
CA ASP A 63 -35.37 -52.19 -1.90
C ASP A 63 -35.72 -50.88 -1.19
N LEU A 64 -34.72 -50.04 -0.97
CA LEU A 64 -34.87 -48.80 -0.21
C LEU A 64 -35.39 -47.64 -1.07
N GLY A 65 -35.71 -47.87 -2.35
CA GLY A 65 -36.38 -46.88 -3.21
C GLY A 65 -35.46 -45.79 -3.77
N ASP A 66 -34.19 -45.75 -3.38
CA ASP A 66 -33.13 -44.87 -3.92
C ASP A 66 -32.11 -45.62 -4.79
N GLY A 67 -32.45 -46.86 -5.17
CA GLY A 67 -31.57 -47.77 -5.89
C GLY A 67 -30.61 -48.58 -5.00
N THR A 68 -30.67 -48.39 -3.68
CA THR A 68 -29.92 -49.22 -2.72
C THR A 68 -30.79 -50.31 -2.10
N THR A 69 -30.15 -51.38 -1.64
CA THR A 69 -30.82 -52.53 -1.01
C THR A 69 -30.23 -52.84 0.36
N SER A 70 -30.97 -53.57 1.19
CA SER A 70 -30.48 -54.06 2.49
C SER A 70 -30.98 -55.47 2.78
N THR A 71 -30.27 -56.21 3.64
CA THR A 71 -30.70 -57.51 4.18
C THR A 71 -30.79 -57.51 5.71
N GLU A 72 -30.63 -56.34 6.32
CA GLU A 72 -30.78 -56.17 7.77
C GLU A 72 -32.24 -56.37 8.19
N VAL A 73 -32.45 -56.81 9.43
CA VAL A 73 -33.81 -56.97 9.97
C VAL A 73 -34.50 -55.61 10.11
N ASN A 74 -33.78 -54.59 10.58
CA ASN A 74 -34.30 -53.23 10.80
C ASN A 74 -33.27 -52.22 10.24
N PRO A 75 -33.26 -51.96 8.93
CA PRO A 75 -32.28 -51.06 8.33
C PRO A 75 -32.49 -49.61 8.78
N ILE A 76 -31.41 -48.85 8.83
CA ILE A 76 -31.41 -47.39 8.99
C ILE A 76 -30.79 -46.79 7.73
N LYS A 77 -31.46 -45.79 7.15
CA LYS A 77 -31.05 -45.16 5.89
C LYS A 77 -31.16 -43.65 5.98
N VAL A 78 -30.21 -42.93 5.40
CA VAL A 78 -30.27 -41.48 5.21
C VAL A 78 -30.65 -41.20 3.76
N TYR A 79 -31.66 -40.38 3.57
CA TYR A 79 -32.20 -39.97 2.27
C TYR A 79 -32.03 -38.45 2.09
N THR A 80 -32.01 -38.01 0.84
CA THR A 80 -32.14 -36.58 0.50
C THR A 80 -33.63 -36.20 0.42
N SER A 81 -33.94 -34.91 0.26
CA SER A 81 -35.31 -34.48 -0.06
C SER A 81 -35.81 -35.20 -1.33
N GLY A 82 -37.03 -35.74 -1.28
CA GLY A 82 -37.56 -36.58 -2.34
C GLY A 82 -38.71 -37.47 -1.89
N THR A 83 -39.32 -38.19 -2.85
CA THR A 83 -40.35 -39.20 -2.57
C THR A 83 -39.80 -40.58 -2.89
N TYR A 84 -39.90 -41.50 -1.94
CA TYR A 84 -39.31 -42.83 -2.00
C TYR A 84 -40.37 -43.90 -1.77
N THR A 85 -40.28 -44.97 -2.55
CA THR A 85 -41.11 -46.17 -2.42
C THR A 85 -40.22 -47.32 -1.97
N VAL A 86 -40.44 -47.82 -0.75
CA VAL A 86 -39.64 -48.88 -0.14
C VAL A 86 -40.38 -50.20 -0.21
N VAL A 87 -39.68 -51.25 -0.63
CA VAL A 87 -40.22 -52.61 -0.75
C VAL A 87 -39.45 -53.56 0.16
N LEU A 88 -40.16 -54.27 1.04
CA LEU A 88 -39.64 -55.37 1.85
C LEU A 88 -40.12 -56.71 1.29
N GLU A 89 -39.20 -57.58 0.91
CA GLU A 89 -39.46 -59.00 0.66
C GLU A 89 -39.03 -59.83 1.88
N ALA A 90 -39.97 -60.55 2.48
CA ALA A 90 -39.72 -61.45 3.61
C ALA A 90 -39.85 -62.92 3.16
N THR A 91 -38.88 -63.76 3.51
CA THR A 91 -38.84 -65.18 3.09
C THR A 91 -38.56 -66.11 4.26
N ASN A 92 -39.05 -67.35 4.21
CA ASN A 92 -38.80 -68.37 5.23
C ASN A 92 -37.95 -69.54 4.71
N VAL A 93 -37.47 -70.39 5.62
CA VAL A 93 -36.63 -71.56 5.27
C VAL A 93 -37.32 -72.59 4.36
N ALA A 94 -38.65 -72.54 4.24
CA ALA A 94 -39.42 -73.42 3.36
C ALA A 94 -39.56 -72.85 1.93
N GLY A 95 -39.03 -71.63 1.68
CA GLY A 95 -39.05 -70.97 0.38
C GLY A 95 -40.35 -70.22 0.06
N ALA A 96 -41.23 -70.02 1.03
CA ALA A 96 -42.34 -69.08 0.87
C ALA A 96 -41.83 -67.63 0.96
N SER A 97 -42.46 -66.71 0.25
CA SER A 97 -42.17 -65.28 0.29
C SER A 97 -43.45 -64.44 0.31
N ASP A 98 -43.36 -63.24 0.85
CA ASP A 98 -44.37 -62.18 0.76
C ASP A 98 -43.67 -60.81 0.65
N THR A 99 -44.37 -59.82 0.13
CA THR A 99 -43.83 -58.48 -0.15
C THR A 99 -44.73 -57.38 0.39
N PHE A 100 -44.14 -56.36 0.99
CA PHE A 100 -44.84 -55.16 1.46
C PHE A 100 -44.17 -53.90 0.92
N GLU A 101 -44.96 -52.94 0.48
CA GLU A 101 -44.50 -51.68 -0.11
C GLU A 101 -45.15 -50.49 0.60
N ASP A 102 -44.37 -49.44 0.88
CA ASP A 102 -44.87 -48.17 1.40
C ASP A 102 -44.11 -46.98 0.79
N THR A 103 -44.77 -45.83 0.68
CA THR A 103 -44.24 -44.60 0.08
C THR A 103 -44.23 -43.46 1.09
N PHE A 104 -43.13 -42.72 1.15
CA PHE A 104 -43.01 -41.52 1.98
C PHE A 104 -42.25 -40.39 1.28
N THR A 105 -42.39 -39.18 1.80
CA THR A 105 -41.69 -37.98 1.31
C THR A 105 -40.81 -37.41 2.41
N ILE A 106 -39.59 -37.05 2.03
CA ILE A 106 -38.63 -36.33 2.84
C ILE A 106 -38.50 -34.90 2.29
N ALA A 107 -38.60 -33.94 3.19
CA ALA A 107 -38.51 -32.51 2.91
C ALA A 107 -37.57 -31.91 3.95
N ILE A 108 -36.26 -32.02 3.68
CA ILE A 108 -35.21 -31.44 4.53
C ILE A 108 -35.26 -29.92 4.33
N PRO A 109 -35.39 -29.12 5.40
CA PRO A 109 -35.30 -27.67 5.30
C PRO A 109 -33.97 -27.23 4.68
N GLU A 110 -34.03 -26.21 3.85
CA GLU A 110 -32.87 -25.56 3.24
C GLU A 110 -32.62 -24.21 3.91
N GLU A 111 -31.35 -23.86 4.08
CA GLU A 111 -30.95 -22.54 4.59
C GLU A 111 -31.13 -21.48 3.50
N VAL A 112 -31.28 -20.22 3.89
CA VAL A 112 -31.35 -19.11 2.94
C VAL A 112 -30.02 -19.00 2.19
N GLY A 113 -30.08 -18.83 0.87
CA GLY A 113 -28.90 -18.69 0.01
C GLY A 113 -29.28 -18.06 -1.31
N PHE A 114 -28.28 -17.60 -2.05
CA PHE A 114 -28.49 -17.00 -3.36
C PHE A 114 -28.75 -18.08 -4.42
N PRO A 115 -29.69 -17.88 -5.35
CA PRO A 115 -30.64 -16.76 -5.43
C PRO A 115 -31.81 -16.89 -4.41
N ILE A 116 -32.28 -15.75 -3.88
CA ILE A 116 -33.44 -15.66 -2.98
C ILE A 116 -34.65 -15.22 -3.81
N SER A 117 -35.56 -16.14 -4.10
CA SER A 117 -36.77 -15.91 -4.91
C SER A 117 -38.09 -16.03 -4.14
N PHE A 118 -38.05 -16.29 -2.82
CA PHE A 118 -39.22 -16.47 -1.94
C PHE A 118 -40.23 -17.58 -2.29
N ASP A 119 -39.97 -18.37 -3.33
CA ASP A 119 -40.88 -19.39 -3.86
C ASP A 119 -40.58 -20.83 -3.39
N ASN A 120 -39.38 -21.10 -2.85
CA ASN A 120 -39.00 -22.44 -2.42
C ASN A 120 -39.65 -22.79 -1.07
N PRO A 121 -40.58 -23.77 -1.02
CA PRO A 121 -41.28 -24.12 0.22
C PRO A 121 -40.41 -24.87 1.24
N LEU A 122 -39.17 -25.23 0.89
CA LEU A 122 -38.20 -25.86 1.80
C LEU A 122 -37.34 -24.84 2.56
N VAL A 123 -37.35 -23.56 2.15
CA VAL A 123 -36.57 -22.49 2.78
C VAL A 123 -37.49 -21.65 3.66
N ASP A 124 -37.07 -21.38 4.90
CA ASP A 124 -37.74 -20.41 5.77
C ASP A 124 -37.13 -19.02 5.55
N TYR A 125 -37.75 -18.20 4.70
CA TYR A 125 -37.29 -16.82 4.42
C TYR A 125 -37.71 -15.82 5.52
N GLY A 126 -37.76 -16.25 6.78
CA GLY A 126 -37.98 -15.38 7.93
C GLY A 126 -36.79 -14.42 8.13
N ALA A 127 -36.92 -13.19 7.64
CA ALA A 127 -35.90 -12.16 7.84
C ALA A 127 -35.86 -11.67 9.31
N THR A 128 -34.67 -11.35 9.81
CA THR A 128 -34.55 -10.62 11.07
C THR A 128 -34.72 -9.14 10.81
N VAL A 129 -35.70 -8.52 11.46
CA VAL A 129 -36.05 -7.09 11.27
C VAL A 129 -35.59 -6.22 12.43
N PHE A 130 -35.30 -4.95 12.16
CA PHE A 130 -34.92 -3.96 13.16
C PHE A 130 -35.40 -2.55 12.80
N GLY A 131 -35.21 -1.60 13.72
CA GLY A 131 -35.45 -0.16 13.49
C GLY A 131 -36.91 0.27 13.32
N GLY A 132 -37.86 -0.66 13.15
CA GLY A 132 -39.27 -0.33 12.89
C GLY A 132 -39.84 -1.06 11.67
N THR A 133 -39.00 -1.78 10.94
CA THR A 133 -39.38 -2.61 9.80
C THR A 133 -40.17 -3.85 10.22
N ALA A 134 -41.14 -4.24 9.41
CA ALA A 134 -41.74 -5.57 9.40
C ALA A 134 -41.51 -6.23 8.03
N PHE A 135 -41.35 -7.56 8.03
CA PHE A 135 -41.11 -8.35 6.83
C PHE A 135 -42.06 -9.56 6.80
N GLN A 136 -42.65 -9.84 5.65
CA GLN A 136 -43.45 -11.05 5.42
C GLN A 136 -43.42 -11.46 3.95
N ILE A 137 -43.69 -12.74 3.68
CA ILE A 137 -43.80 -13.26 2.30
C ILE A 137 -45.26 -13.15 1.86
N VAL A 138 -45.51 -12.56 0.68
CA VAL A 138 -46.85 -12.42 0.09
C VAL A 138 -46.82 -12.78 -1.40
N GLU A 139 -47.97 -13.09 -2.00
CA GLU A 139 -48.08 -13.18 -3.46
C GLU A 139 -47.88 -11.78 -4.07
N ASN A 140 -47.11 -11.68 -5.15
CA ASN A 140 -46.75 -10.43 -5.83
C ASN A 140 -48.02 -9.57 -6.10
N PRO A 141 -48.18 -8.42 -5.42
CA PRO A 141 -49.38 -7.60 -5.53
C PRO A 141 -49.43 -6.77 -6.82
N ASP A 142 -48.32 -6.66 -7.55
CA ASP A 142 -48.20 -5.92 -8.82
C ASP A 142 -47.37 -6.72 -9.83
N ALA A 143 -47.99 -7.72 -10.45
CA ALA A 143 -47.38 -8.51 -11.53
C ALA A 143 -47.32 -7.72 -12.85
N SER A 144 -46.47 -6.69 -12.90
CA SER A 144 -46.24 -5.82 -14.06
C SER A 144 -44.78 -5.37 -14.16
N GLY A 145 -44.43 -4.60 -15.20
CA GLY A 145 -43.08 -4.05 -15.36
C GLY A 145 -42.00 -5.12 -15.44
N ALA A 146 -40.91 -4.92 -14.69
CA ALA A 146 -39.78 -5.85 -14.63
C ALA A 146 -40.10 -7.19 -13.92
N ASN A 147 -41.17 -7.25 -13.11
CA ASN A 147 -41.63 -8.48 -12.45
C ASN A 147 -43.07 -8.86 -12.87
N PRO A 148 -43.29 -9.35 -14.10
CA PRO A 148 -44.62 -9.61 -14.65
C PRO A 148 -45.26 -10.92 -14.17
N THR A 149 -44.54 -11.71 -13.36
CA THR A 149 -44.97 -13.05 -12.94
C THR A 149 -45.70 -12.98 -11.59
N VAL A 150 -46.72 -13.82 -11.43
CA VAL A 150 -47.34 -14.05 -10.11
C VAL A 150 -46.50 -15.10 -9.39
N SER A 151 -45.61 -14.63 -8.52
CA SER A 151 -44.72 -15.38 -7.60
C SER A 151 -44.90 -14.88 -6.18
N ASN A 152 -44.28 -15.52 -5.20
CA ASN A 152 -44.12 -14.94 -3.87
C ASN A 152 -43.01 -13.87 -3.88
N VAL A 153 -43.18 -12.81 -3.09
CA VAL A 153 -42.21 -11.72 -2.91
C VAL A 153 -42.06 -11.39 -1.43
N GLY A 154 -40.95 -10.73 -1.06
CA GLY A 154 -40.79 -10.14 0.26
C GLY A 154 -41.50 -8.80 0.38
N GLU A 155 -42.53 -8.70 1.23
CA GLU A 155 -43.15 -7.43 1.61
C GLU A 155 -42.40 -6.81 2.79
N ILE A 156 -42.00 -5.55 2.62
CA ILE A 156 -41.29 -4.75 3.62
C ILE A 156 -42.22 -3.61 4.04
N VAL A 157 -42.46 -3.45 5.34
CA VAL A 157 -43.25 -2.34 5.89
C VAL A 157 -42.39 -1.52 6.84
N ASN A 158 -42.06 -0.31 6.44
CA ASN A 158 -41.23 0.62 7.19
C ASN A 158 -42.08 1.65 7.95
N SER A 159 -41.65 1.96 9.18
CA SER A 159 -42.36 2.84 10.10
C SER A 159 -42.00 4.33 9.93
N GLY A 160 -40.92 4.62 9.19
CA GLY A 160 -40.34 5.94 8.99
C GLY A 160 -39.22 6.29 9.97
N ALA A 161 -38.52 5.28 10.49
CA ALA A 161 -37.38 5.46 11.38
C ALA A 161 -36.05 5.47 10.58
N THR A 162 -35.03 6.13 11.12
CA THR A 162 -33.70 6.13 10.49
C THR A 162 -33.02 4.78 10.66
N PHE A 163 -32.39 4.27 9.60
CA PHE A 163 -31.71 2.97 9.57
C PHE A 163 -32.61 1.82 10.03
N GLU A 164 -33.86 1.80 9.57
CA GLU A 164 -34.71 0.62 9.69
C GLU A 164 -34.45 -0.33 8.51
N GLY A 165 -34.54 -1.63 8.77
CA GLY A 165 -34.15 -2.62 7.80
C GLY A 165 -34.37 -4.05 8.27
N PHE A 166 -33.85 -4.97 7.46
CA PHE A 166 -33.92 -6.40 7.71
C PHE A 166 -32.67 -7.09 7.16
N PHE A 167 -32.36 -8.28 7.67
CA PHE A 167 -31.25 -9.09 7.19
C PHE A 167 -31.57 -10.57 7.11
N PHE A 168 -30.81 -11.27 6.28
CA PHE A 168 -30.74 -12.73 6.21
C PHE A 168 -29.34 -13.20 6.59
N ASP A 169 -29.27 -14.27 7.38
CA ASP A 169 -28.06 -15.07 7.53
C ASP A 169 -28.08 -16.16 6.46
N LEU A 170 -27.00 -16.27 5.69
CA LEU A 170 -26.88 -17.20 4.57
C LEU A 170 -26.31 -18.54 5.05
N GLY A 171 -26.85 -19.64 4.52
CA GLY A 171 -26.31 -20.98 4.73
C GLY A 171 -25.01 -21.25 3.96
N VAL A 172 -24.76 -20.45 2.92
CA VAL A 172 -23.51 -20.43 2.15
C VAL A 172 -23.12 -18.98 1.94
N ASP A 173 -21.88 -18.63 2.30
CA ASP A 173 -21.35 -17.27 2.19
C ASP A 173 -21.43 -16.76 0.74
N LEU A 174 -21.82 -15.49 0.59
CA LEU A 174 -21.73 -14.74 -0.65
C LEU A 174 -20.25 -14.44 -0.94
N ASP A 175 -19.66 -15.06 -1.97
CA ASP A 175 -18.25 -14.93 -2.33
C ASP A 175 -18.02 -13.91 -3.45
N LEU A 176 -17.40 -12.77 -3.13
CA LEU A 176 -17.15 -11.68 -4.07
C LEU A 176 -15.80 -11.79 -4.79
N SER A 177 -15.11 -12.93 -4.72
CA SER A 177 -13.81 -13.08 -5.40
C SER A 177 -13.89 -13.02 -6.93
N VAL A 178 -15.06 -13.32 -7.51
CA VAL A 178 -15.30 -13.28 -8.96
C VAL A 178 -16.54 -12.43 -9.28
N ASP A 179 -17.72 -12.87 -8.83
CA ASP A 179 -18.98 -12.20 -9.12
C ASP A 179 -19.28 -11.17 -8.03
N LYS A 180 -19.04 -9.89 -8.34
CA LYS A 180 -19.00 -8.83 -7.34
C LYS A 180 -20.33 -8.06 -7.17
N THR A 181 -21.36 -8.44 -7.91
CA THR A 181 -22.60 -7.66 -7.99
C THR A 181 -23.78 -8.45 -7.42
N VAL A 182 -24.54 -7.83 -6.51
CA VAL A 182 -25.86 -8.30 -6.11
C VAL A 182 -26.92 -7.57 -6.92
N LYS A 183 -27.76 -8.32 -7.63
CA LYS A 183 -28.93 -7.82 -8.36
C LYS A 183 -30.20 -8.13 -7.58
N ILE A 184 -31.11 -7.17 -7.49
CA ILE A 184 -32.45 -7.37 -6.93
C ILE A 184 -33.53 -6.82 -7.85
N LEU A 185 -34.74 -7.36 -7.77
CA LEU A 185 -35.94 -6.67 -8.19
C LEU A 185 -36.54 -5.95 -6.97
N PHE A 186 -36.76 -4.65 -7.09
CA PHE A 186 -37.34 -3.84 -6.03
C PHE A 186 -38.54 -3.07 -6.57
N TRP A 187 -39.59 -2.94 -5.77
CA TRP A 187 -40.79 -2.19 -6.11
C TRP A 187 -40.96 -0.96 -5.24
N SER A 188 -41.11 0.19 -5.88
CA SER A 188 -41.57 1.43 -5.23
C SER A 188 -42.31 2.33 -6.22
N THR A 189 -43.27 3.10 -5.72
CA THR A 189 -44.00 4.14 -6.49
C THR A 189 -43.48 5.55 -6.24
N SER A 190 -42.39 5.69 -5.50
CA SER A 190 -41.71 6.96 -5.23
C SER A 190 -40.20 6.74 -5.26
N PRO A 191 -39.41 7.74 -5.69
CA PRO A 191 -37.96 7.64 -5.65
C PRO A 191 -37.48 7.35 -4.23
N ILE A 192 -36.58 6.39 -4.09
CA ILE A 192 -36.08 5.95 -2.78
C ILE A 192 -34.71 5.28 -2.95
N ASP A 193 -33.83 5.48 -1.97
CA ASP A 193 -32.52 4.83 -1.95
C ASP A 193 -32.58 3.54 -1.12
N ILE A 194 -31.86 2.52 -1.57
CA ILE A 194 -31.71 1.26 -0.88
C ILE A 194 -30.22 1.13 -0.56
N LEU A 195 -29.87 0.92 0.70
CA LEU A 195 -28.52 0.58 1.13
C LEU A 195 -28.47 -0.93 1.37
N LEU A 196 -27.55 -1.60 0.68
CA LEU A 196 -27.22 -3.00 0.92
C LEU A 196 -25.89 -3.08 1.66
N LYS A 197 -25.90 -3.73 2.81
CA LYS A 197 -24.72 -3.97 3.64
C LYS A 197 -24.43 -5.47 3.73
N LEU A 198 -23.17 -5.83 3.59
CA LEU A 198 -22.66 -7.19 3.75
C LEU A 198 -21.82 -7.25 5.04
N GLU A 199 -22.14 -8.20 5.90
CA GLU A 199 -21.61 -8.29 7.26
C GLU A 199 -21.15 -9.71 7.59
N ASN A 200 -20.40 -9.84 8.69
CA ASN A 200 -19.96 -11.12 9.23
C ASN A 200 -19.19 -11.96 8.18
N GLY A 201 -18.20 -11.31 7.56
CA GLY A 201 -17.40 -11.90 6.48
C GLY A 201 -15.92 -12.09 6.82
N THR A 202 -15.14 -12.41 5.79
CA THR A 202 -13.68 -12.58 5.88
C THR A 202 -12.91 -11.26 5.87
N ALA A 203 -13.60 -10.13 5.67
CA ALA A 203 -13.09 -8.77 5.75
C ALA A 203 -14.04 -7.88 6.58
N ALA A 204 -13.72 -6.58 6.68
CA ALA A 204 -14.61 -5.61 7.29
C ALA A 204 -15.94 -5.50 6.53
N ASP A 205 -17.01 -5.16 7.23
CA ASP A 205 -18.32 -4.92 6.61
C ASP A 205 -18.20 -3.92 5.45
N THR A 206 -18.99 -4.13 4.40
CA THR A 206 -19.04 -3.26 3.22
C THR A 206 -20.49 -2.94 2.85
N GLU A 207 -20.74 -1.74 2.32
CA GLU A 207 -22.08 -1.28 1.98
C GLU A 207 -22.11 -0.45 0.71
N ILE A 208 -23.17 -0.63 -0.08
CA ILE A 208 -23.39 0.04 -1.38
C ILE A 208 -24.82 0.54 -1.44
N LEU A 209 -25.00 1.72 -2.02
CA LEU A 209 -26.29 2.36 -2.21
C LEU A 209 -26.71 2.27 -3.67
N ALA A 210 -27.98 1.92 -3.92
CA ALA A 210 -28.61 2.03 -5.23
C ALA A 210 -29.93 2.80 -5.13
N SER A 211 -30.21 3.64 -6.11
CA SER A 211 -31.41 4.48 -6.16
C SER A 211 -32.48 3.85 -7.05
N HIS A 212 -33.71 3.87 -6.57
CA HIS A 212 -34.89 3.45 -7.31
C HIS A 212 -35.67 4.69 -7.81
N GLY A 213 -36.09 4.71 -9.07
CA GLY A 213 -36.76 5.86 -9.72
C GLY A 213 -38.23 6.05 -9.35
N GLY A 214 -38.84 5.04 -8.75
CA GLY A 214 -40.22 5.08 -8.23
C GLY A 214 -41.27 4.73 -9.29
N THR A 215 -40.89 3.91 -10.28
CA THR A 215 -41.73 3.62 -11.45
C THR A 215 -42.47 2.28 -11.38
N GLY A 216 -42.48 1.62 -10.21
CA GLY A 216 -42.97 0.25 -10.05
C GLY A 216 -41.81 -0.69 -9.75
N TRP A 217 -41.74 -1.84 -10.44
CA TRP A 217 -40.62 -2.78 -10.35
C TRP A 217 -39.42 -2.31 -11.19
N GLU A 218 -38.25 -2.19 -10.58
CA GLU A 218 -36.98 -1.89 -11.23
C GLU A 218 -35.91 -2.91 -10.78
N GLU A 219 -34.95 -3.21 -11.68
CA GLU A 219 -33.74 -3.94 -11.31
C GLU A 219 -32.74 -2.97 -10.68
N LEU A 220 -32.21 -3.31 -9.51
CA LEU A 220 -31.15 -2.55 -8.85
C LEU A 220 -29.91 -3.42 -8.73
N TYR A 221 -28.75 -2.80 -8.88
CA TYR A 221 -27.44 -3.44 -8.92
C TYR A 221 -26.54 -2.85 -7.82
N PHE A 222 -25.94 -3.72 -7.02
CA PHE A 222 -25.05 -3.36 -5.92
C PHE A 222 -23.69 -4.01 -6.16
N THR A 223 -22.75 -3.22 -6.71
CA THR A 223 -21.40 -3.69 -7.05
C THR A 223 -20.42 -3.39 -5.93
N PHE A 224 -19.78 -4.42 -5.39
CA PHE A 224 -18.85 -4.28 -4.28
C PHE A 224 -17.39 -4.36 -4.74
N ASP A 225 -16.55 -3.42 -4.30
CA ASP A 225 -15.10 -3.54 -4.45
C ASP A 225 -14.49 -4.36 -3.31
N SER A 226 -14.76 -5.66 -3.33
CA SER A 226 -14.26 -6.61 -2.34
C SER A 226 -13.99 -7.96 -2.99
N ALA A 227 -13.03 -8.71 -2.46
CA ALA A 227 -12.80 -10.12 -2.80
C ALA A 227 -13.13 -11.06 -1.62
N ALA A 228 -13.81 -10.53 -0.59
CA ALA A 228 -14.16 -11.25 0.62
C ALA A 228 -15.47 -12.03 0.45
N SER A 229 -15.75 -12.90 1.42
CA SER A 229 -17.01 -13.64 1.50
C SER A 229 -17.78 -13.24 2.75
N TYR A 230 -19.11 -13.15 2.66
CA TYR A 230 -19.98 -12.65 3.73
C TYR A 230 -21.16 -13.58 4.00
N SER A 231 -21.49 -13.76 5.27
CA SER A 231 -22.59 -14.65 5.69
C SER A 231 -23.87 -13.92 6.07
N THR A 232 -23.85 -12.59 6.14
CA THR A 232 -25.04 -11.78 6.46
C THR A 232 -25.27 -10.71 5.40
N VAL A 233 -26.50 -10.62 4.89
CA VAL A 233 -26.93 -9.61 3.90
C VAL A 233 -28.05 -8.76 4.50
N THR A 234 -27.79 -7.47 4.65
CA THR A 234 -28.65 -6.50 5.34
C THR A 234 -29.14 -5.43 4.38
N PHE A 235 -30.45 -5.23 4.32
CA PHE A 235 -31.09 -4.20 3.50
C PHE A 235 -31.67 -3.10 4.38
N PHE A 236 -31.34 -1.85 4.04
CA PHE A 236 -31.98 -0.65 4.59
C PHE A 236 -32.74 0.06 3.48
N VAL A 237 -34.06 0.02 3.54
CA VAL A 237 -34.90 0.81 2.64
C VAL A 237 -34.98 2.23 3.18
N ASP A 238 -34.51 3.19 2.39
CA ASP A 238 -34.28 4.59 2.76
C ASP A 238 -33.11 4.87 3.71
N GLY A 239 -32.20 3.91 3.97
CA GLY A 239 -30.96 4.13 4.73
C GLY A 239 -31.09 5.10 5.95
N PRO A 240 -30.40 6.27 5.96
CA PRO A 240 -30.51 7.26 7.03
C PRO A 240 -31.81 8.11 7.02
N GLY A 241 -32.64 7.95 6.01
CA GLY A 241 -33.91 8.64 5.79
C GLY A 241 -35.03 8.22 6.75
N THR A 242 -36.26 8.64 6.46
CA THR A 242 -37.43 8.46 7.36
C THR A 242 -38.71 8.09 6.60
N THR A 243 -38.58 7.49 5.43
CA THR A 243 -39.69 7.17 4.53
C THR A 243 -40.45 5.95 5.05
N ALA A 244 -41.62 6.21 5.64
CA ALA A 244 -42.58 5.17 5.97
C ALA A 244 -43.30 4.69 4.69
N GLY A 245 -43.51 3.38 4.57
CA GLY A 245 -44.14 2.83 3.36
C GLY A 245 -44.18 1.31 3.34
N THR A 246 -44.79 0.80 2.27
CA THR A 246 -44.77 -0.62 1.92
C THR A 246 -44.02 -0.78 0.60
N PHE A 247 -43.05 -1.68 0.60
CA PHE A 247 -42.17 -1.97 -0.52
C PHE A 247 -42.14 -3.48 -0.77
N TYR A 248 -41.68 -3.88 -1.95
CA TYR A 248 -41.54 -5.30 -2.29
C TYR A 248 -40.15 -5.56 -2.86
N ILE A 249 -39.56 -6.70 -2.49
CA ILE A 249 -38.28 -7.18 -3.00
C ILE A 249 -38.45 -8.61 -3.52
N ASP A 250 -37.79 -8.91 -4.64
CA ASP A 250 -37.81 -10.23 -5.27
C ASP A 250 -36.49 -10.51 -6.00
N ASP A 251 -36.28 -11.77 -6.40
CA ASP A 251 -35.17 -12.25 -7.24
C ASP A 251 -33.78 -11.69 -6.88
N ILE A 252 -33.40 -11.80 -5.60
CA ILE A 252 -32.08 -11.38 -5.12
C ILE A 252 -31.05 -12.41 -5.60
N SER A 253 -30.09 -11.98 -6.41
CA SER A 253 -29.12 -12.86 -7.08
C SER A 253 -27.74 -12.24 -7.14
N GLN A 254 -26.70 -13.10 -7.22
CA GLN A 254 -25.33 -12.68 -7.43
C GLN A 254 -25.02 -12.85 -8.92
N ILE A 255 -24.42 -11.83 -9.53
CA ILE A 255 -24.10 -11.82 -10.96
C ILE A 255 -22.67 -11.29 -11.17
N ASN A 256 -22.12 -11.57 -12.35
CA ASN A 256 -20.88 -10.94 -12.76
C ASN A 256 -21.12 -9.43 -13.00
N THR A 257 -20.18 -8.57 -12.60
CA THR A 257 -20.31 -7.12 -12.83
C THR A 257 -20.41 -6.78 -14.31
N ALA A 258 -19.73 -7.53 -15.19
CA ALA A 258 -19.82 -7.34 -16.64
C ALA A 258 -21.18 -7.72 -17.23
N ASP A 259 -22.03 -8.44 -16.49
CA ASP A 259 -23.39 -8.79 -16.92
C ASP A 259 -24.42 -7.69 -16.62
N ILE A 260 -24.01 -6.60 -15.94
CA ILE A 260 -24.89 -5.44 -15.75
C ILE A 260 -25.19 -4.84 -17.13
N PRO A 261 -26.47 -4.76 -17.56
CA PRO A 261 -26.80 -4.17 -18.84
C PRO A 261 -26.47 -2.68 -18.83
N CYS A 262 -25.49 -2.27 -19.64
CA CYS A 262 -25.28 -0.85 -19.89
C CYS A 262 -26.45 -0.30 -20.73
N THR A 263 -27.06 0.78 -20.26
CA THR A 263 -28.19 1.43 -20.94
C THR A 263 -27.80 2.75 -21.60
N ASP A 264 -26.53 3.15 -21.50
CA ASP A 264 -26.07 4.46 -21.93
C ASP A 264 -26.03 4.55 -23.45
N THR A 265 -26.50 5.67 -23.97
CA THR A 265 -26.49 5.98 -25.41
C THR A 265 -25.63 7.18 -25.76
N ASP A 266 -25.21 7.91 -24.72
CA ASP A 266 -24.48 9.16 -24.79
C ASP A 266 -22.99 8.86 -24.57
N LEU A 267 -22.14 9.46 -25.39
CA LEU A 267 -20.70 9.41 -25.22
C LEU A 267 -20.31 10.51 -24.24
N GLU A 268 -20.00 10.10 -23.01
CA GLU A 268 -19.64 10.98 -21.90
C GLU A 268 -18.47 10.41 -21.10
N PHE A 269 -18.02 11.14 -20.10
CA PHE A 269 -17.01 10.67 -19.15
C PHE A 269 -17.68 10.10 -17.90
N PRO A 270 -17.13 9.01 -17.30
CA PRO A 270 -15.99 8.22 -17.77
C PRO A 270 -16.34 7.35 -19.00
N MET A 271 -15.33 6.92 -19.76
CA MET A 271 -15.50 6.12 -20.98
C MET A 271 -14.54 4.91 -20.98
N ASP A 272 -15.12 3.71 -21.00
CA ASP A 272 -14.44 2.40 -20.95
C ASP A 272 -14.73 1.50 -22.17
N PHE A 273 -15.52 1.98 -23.13
CA PHE A 273 -15.92 1.29 -24.35
C PHE A 273 -16.75 0.00 -24.19
N ASP A 274 -17.18 -0.36 -22.98
CA ASP A 274 -17.91 -1.61 -22.72
C ASP A 274 -19.41 -1.51 -23.08
N CYS A 275 -19.94 -0.30 -23.17
CA CYS A 275 -21.36 -0.07 -23.46
C CYS A 275 -21.73 -0.25 -24.94
N GLU A 276 -22.28 -1.41 -25.33
CA GLU A 276 -22.67 -1.69 -26.73
C GLU A 276 -23.80 -0.78 -27.27
N THR A 277 -24.56 -0.12 -26.40
CA THR A 277 -25.65 0.79 -26.79
C THR A 277 -25.17 2.15 -27.28
N ILE A 278 -23.90 2.51 -27.04
CA ILE A 278 -23.27 3.72 -27.56
C ILE A 278 -22.78 3.48 -29.00
N ASP A 279 -23.17 4.34 -29.94
CA ASP A 279 -22.68 4.29 -31.33
C ASP A 279 -21.29 4.96 -31.45
N TYR A 280 -20.26 4.32 -30.90
CA TYR A 280 -18.89 4.83 -30.90
C TYR A 280 -18.39 5.16 -32.31
N ALA A 281 -18.76 4.38 -33.32
CA ALA A 281 -18.30 4.58 -34.70
C ALA A 281 -18.88 5.86 -35.34
N ALA A 282 -20.07 6.29 -34.92
CA ALA A 282 -20.65 7.55 -35.37
C ALA A 282 -20.15 8.77 -34.58
N LYS A 283 -19.76 8.57 -33.31
CA LYS A 283 -19.37 9.63 -32.38
C LYS A 283 -17.85 9.87 -32.35
N ILE A 284 -17.05 8.88 -32.70
CA ILE A 284 -15.58 8.96 -32.77
C ILE A 284 -15.17 8.91 -34.24
N VAL A 285 -14.84 10.08 -34.77
CA VAL A 285 -14.52 10.32 -36.18
C VAL A 285 -13.17 11.00 -36.26
N GLY A 286 -12.36 10.76 -37.28
CA GLY A 286 -11.03 11.35 -37.37
C GLY A 286 -10.36 11.05 -38.70
N ASN A 287 -9.10 11.43 -38.84
CA ASN A 287 -8.27 10.98 -39.97
C ASN A 287 -7.51 9.68 -39.67
N VAL A 288 -7.63 9.12 -38.45
CA VAL A 288 -7.33 7.72 -38.13
C VAL A 288 -8.56 6.82 -38.31
N SER A 289 -8.38 5.50 -38.37
CA SER A 289 -9.51 4.58 -38.20
C SER A 289 -9.70 4.22 -36.73
N PHE A 290 -10.95 4.27 -36.25
CA PHE A 290 -11.34 3.88 -34.90
C PHE A 290 -12.33 2.72 -34.92
N THR A 291 -12.14 1.72 -34.06
CA THR A 291 -13.10 0.62 -33.82
C THR A 291 -13.04 0.16 -32.38
N VAL A 292 -14.16 -0.26 -31.80
CA VAL A 292 -14.16 -0.95 -30.50
C VAL A 292 -13.97 -2.45 -30.71
N VAL A 293 -13.05 -3.05 -29.95
CA VAL A 293 -12.68 -4.48 -30.05
C VAL A 293 -12.53 -5.10 -28.65
N ASP A 294 -12.58 -6.43 -28.55
CA ASP A 294 -12.15 -7.11 -27.32
C ASP A 294 -10.68 -6.75 -27.03
N ASN A 295 -10.36 -6.48 -25.76
CA ASN A 295 -9.00 -6.14 -25.33
C ASN A 295 -8.00 -7.22 -25.80
N PRO A 296 -7.12 -6.92 -26.77
CA PRO A 296 -6.19 -7.91 -27.30
C PRO A 296 -4.97 -8.13 -26.41
N GLU A 297 -4.72 -7.24 -25.44
CA GLU A 297 -3.51 -7.16 -24.63
C GLU A 297 -3.84 -7.18 -23.13
N LEU A 298 -4.27 -8.35 -22.62
CA LEU A 298 -4.64 -8.59 -21.22
C LEU A 298 -3.40 -8.60 -20.29
N SER A 299 -2.84 -7.42 -20.00
CA SER A 299 -1.61 -7.30 -19.22
C SER A 299 -1.51 -5.98 -18.46
N GLY A 300 -0.64 -5.93 -17.44
CA GLY A 300 -0.34 -4.70 -16.71
C GLY A 300 -1.56 -4.11 -16.02
N ILE A 301 -1.77 -2.81 -16.21
CA ILE A 301 -2.85 -2.02 -15.62
C ILE A 301 -4.21 -2.17 -16.33
N ASN A 302 -4.25 -2.90 -17.46
CA ASN A 302 -5.48 -3.19 -18.20
C ASN A 302 -5.54 -4.69 -18.57
N ALA A 303 -5.69 -5.53 -17.54
CA ALA A 303 -5.64 -6.98 -17.66
C ALA A 303 -7.02 -7.65 -17.81
N ASP A 304 -8.10 -6.87 -17.71
CA ASP A 304 -9.47 -7.38 -17.73
C ASP A 304 -9.95 -7.65 -19.16
N ALA A 305 -10.82 -8.65 -19.31
CA ALA A 305 -11.35 -9.07 -20.60
C ALA A 305 -12.54 -8.19 -21.04
N THR A 306 -12.31 -6.89 -21.10
CA THR A 306 -13.24 -5.82 -21.50
C THR A 306 -13.07 -5.43 -22.97
N LYS A 307 -13.83 -4.45 -23.44
CA LYS A 307 -13.64 -3.79 -24.73
C LYS A 307 -12.64 -2.66 -24.62
N VAL A 308 -11.99 -2.31 -25.74
CA VAL A 308 -11.07 -1.16 -25.84
C VAL A 308 -11.29 -0.42 -27.15
N GLY A 309 -10.92 0.86 -27.18
CA GLY A 309 -10.84 1.66 -28.41
C GLY A 309 -9.57 1.34 -29.20
N GLN A 310 -9.69 0.76 -30.39
CA GLN A 310 -8.57 0.54 -31.31
C GLN A 310 -8.43 1.72 -32.28
N ILE A 311 -7.25 2.37 -32.25
CA ILE A 311 -6.86 3.42 -33.19
C ILE A 311 -5.81 2.85 -34.16
N THR A 312 -6.01 3.00 -35.47
CA THR A 312 -4.96 2.69 -36.47
C THR A 312 -4.53 3.96 -37.18
N ASN A 313 -3.24 4.29 -37.03
CA ASN A 313 -2.60 5.47 -37.57
C ASN A 313 -1.89 5.19 -38.90
N GLY A 314 -2.06 6.05 -39.90
CA GLY A 314 -1.54 5.87 -41.26
C GLY A 314 -0.07 6.27 -41.45
N GLY A 315 0.48 7.08 -40.54
CA GLY A 315 1.83 7.64 -40.58
C GLY A 315 1.94 9.02 -41.23
N ASP A 316 0.82 9.75 -41.36
CA ASP A 316 0.79 11.16 -41.73
C ASP A 316 0.88 12.05 -40.47
N ASN A 317 1.36 13.28 -40.62
CA ASN A 317 1.47 14.20 -39.48
C ASN A 317 0.08 14.73 -39.07
N PHE A 318 -0.15 14.89 -37.75
CA PHE A 318 -1.39 15.37 -37.13
C PHE A 318 -2.62 14.47 -37.35
N GLU A 319 -2.40 13.17 -37.50
CA GLU A 319 -3.48 12.20 -37.42
C GLU A 319 -4.04 12.10 -35.99
N ASN A 320 -5.37 12.08 -35.87
CA ASN A 320 -6.10 12.09 -34.62
C ASN A 320 -7.40 11.28 -34.69
N ALA A 321 -7.82 10.80 -33.52
CA ALA A 321 -9.20 10.43 -33.24
C ALA A 321 -9.91 11.62 -32.61
N PHE A 322 -11.04 12.04 -33.18
CA PHE A 322 -11.87 13.12 -32.66
C PHE A 322 -13.17 12.53 -32.10
N PHE A 323 -13.49 12.87 -30.87
CA PHE A 323 -14.59 12.36 -30.06
C PHE A 323 -15.60 13.49 -29.89
N ASN A 324 -16.82 13.28 -30.37
CA ASN A 324 -17.94 14.19 -30.23
C ASN A 324 -18.77 13.78 -29.01
N LEU A 325 -18.52 14.40 -27.86
CA LEU A 325 -19.18 14.08 -26.59
C LEU A 325 -20.63 14.59 -26.63
N ASP A 326 -21.59 13.75 -26.24
CA ASP A 326 -22.99 14.19 -26.13
C ASP A 326 -23.24 14.96 -24.82
N VAL A 327 -22.44 14.66 -23.81
CA VAL A 327 -22.41 15.40 -22.54
C VAL A 327 -21.08 16.15 -22.44
N PRO A 328 -21.13 17.50 -22.35
CA PRO A 328 -19.91 18.29 -22.22
C PRO A 328 -19.13 17.92 -20.95
N ILE A 329 -17.82 17.75 -21.06
CA ILE A 329 -16.94 17.64 -19.88
C ILE A 329 -16.76 19.03 -19.24
N ASP A 330 -16.77 19.13 -17.92
CA ASP A 330 -16.65 20.41 -17.17
C ASP A 330 -15.39 20.43 -16.29
N PHE A 331 -14.41 21.26 -16.65
CA PHE A 331 -13.15 21.38 -15.90
C PHE A 331 -13.22 22.34 -14.70
N SER A 332 -14.41 22.80 -14.28
CA SER A 332 -14.53 23.74 -13.15
C SER A 332 -14.09 23.19 -11.79
N THR A 333 -14.10 21.87 -11.60
CA THR A 333 -13.58 21.18 -10.40
C THR A 333 -12.32 20.39 -10.71
N ASP A 334 -12.40 19.47 -11.68
CA ASP A 334 -11.38 18.47 -11.97
C ASP A 334 -10.73 18.79 -13.30
N GLN A 335 -9.55 19.41 -13.26
CA GLN A 335 -8.88 19.98 -14.42
C GLN A 335 -8.02 19.00 -15.22
N GLY A 336 -8.08 17.70 -14.90
CA GLY A 336 -7.28 16.66 -15.54
C GLY A 336 -8.11 15.56 -16.18
N VAL A 337 -7.49 14.85 -17.12
CA VAL A 337 -8.04 13.64 -17.74
C VAL A 337 -6.99 12.54 -17.70
N SER A 338 -7.32 11.38 -17.16
CA SER A 338 -6.51 10.16 -17.28
C SER A 338 -7.04 9.28 -18.41
N VAL A 339 -6.14 8.54 -19.06
CA VAL A 339 -6.47 7.52 -20.07
C VAL A 339 -5.39 6.45 -20.06
N LYS A 340 -5.80 5.18 -20.16
CA LYS A 340 -4.87 4.07 -20.40
C LYS A 340 -4.62 3.96 -21.89
N ILE A 341 -3.36 3.94 -22.27
CA ILE A 341 -2.93 3.80 -23.67
C ILE A 341 -1.96 2.63 -23.77
N PHE A 342 -2.13 1.79 -24.78
CA PHE A 342 -1.17 0.74 -25.11
C PHE A 342 -0.30 1.14 -26.30
N SER A 343 1.01 1.16 -26.08
CA SER A 343 1.99 1.22 -27.16
C SER A 343 3.28 0.50 -26.77
N ASN A 344 3.88 -0.19 -27.75
CA ASN A 344 5.24 -0.75 -27.63
C ASN A 344 6.32 0.21 -28.19
N GLN A 345 5.94 1.45 -28.46
CA GLN A 345 6.81 2.50 -28.98
C GLN A 345 6.65 3.75 -28.14
N ALA A 346 7.75 4.45 -27.91
CA ALA A 346 7.71 5.73 -27.22
C ALA A 346 7.13 6.80 -28.16
N LEU A 347 5.97 7.35 -27.83
CA LEU A 347 5.23 8.28 -28.70
C LEU A 347 4.69 9.50 -27.94
N PRO A 348 4.85 10.72 -28.48
CA PRO A 348 4.21 11.90 -27.91
C PRO A 348 2.70 11.81 -28.14
N ILE A 349 1.94 11.97 -27.07
CA ILE A 349 0.48 11.92 -27.06
C ILE A 349 -0.03 13.32 -26.73
N LEU A 350 -0.83 13.91 -27.62
CA LEU A 350 -1.51 15.18 -27.34
C LEU A 350 -2.99 14.90 -27.12
N LEU A 351 -3.52 15.39 -26.01
CA LEU A 351 -4.96 15.47 -25.76
C LEU A 351 -5.40 16.92 -25.84
N LYS A 352 -6.42 17.19 -26.64
CA LYS A 352 -6.95 18.54 -26.89
C LYS A 352 -8.45 18.57 -26.71
N PHE A 353 -8.98 19.64 -26.13
CA PHE A 353 -10.42 19.92 -26.02
C PHE A 353 -10.79 21.18 -26.79
N GLU A 354 -11.85 21.09 -27.60
CA GLU A 354 -12.36 22.13 -28.50
C GLU A 354 -13.88 22.34 -28.29
N ASP A 355 -14.46 23.32 -29.01
CA ASP A 355 -15.88 23.70 -28.94
C ASP A 355 -16.38 23.96 -27.50
N GLY A 356 -15.55 24.68 -26.73
CA GLY A 356 -15.82 24.96 -25.33
C GLY A 356 -16.40 26.34 -25.02
N THR A 357 -16.71 26.54 -23.74
CA THR A 357 -17.06 27.87 -23.20
C THR A 357 -15.84 28.80 -23.07
N GLU A 358 -14.63 28.25 -23.17
CA GLU A 358 -13.35 28.95 -23.17
C GLU A 358 -12.56 28.63 -24.45
N ALA A 359 -11.33 29.14 -24.56
CA ALA A 359 -10.45 28.78 -25.66
C ALA A 359 -10.07 27.29 -25.59
N ASP A 360 -9.70 26.72 -26.73
CA ASP A 360 -9.15 25.36 -26.79
C ASP A 360 -8.03 25.17 -25.78
N VAL A 361 -8.03 24.01 -25.12
CA VAL A 361 -6.98 23.61 -24.18
C VAL A 361 -6.39 22.29 -24.60
N GLU A 362 -5.10 22.12 -24.38
CA GLU A 362 -4.36 20.93 -24.79
C GLU A 362 -3.21 20.66 -23.81
N ASP A 363 -2.90 19.38 -23.64
CA ASP A 363 -1.74 18.94 -22.89
C ASP A 363 -1.06 17.77 -23.61
N ASN A 364 0.27 17.71 -23.52
CA ASN A 364 1.09 16.75 -24.24
C ASN A 364 1.89 15.88 -23.25
N GLN A 365 1.68 14.58 -23.34
CA GLN A 365 2.33 13.58 -22.51
C GLN A 365 3.21 12.66 -23.37
N MET A 366 4.15 11.98 -22.73
CA MET A 366 5.06 11.06 -23.41
C MET A 366 4.73 9.62 -23.01
N HIS A 367 4.27 8.80 -23.96
CA HIS A 367 4.17 7.36 -23.75
C HIS A 367 5.56 6.75 -23.91
N MET A 368 6.02 5.88 -23.01
CA MET A 368 7.39 5.36 -22.98
C MET A 368 7.58 4.07 -23.80
N GLY A 369 6.48 3.46 -24.22
CA GLY A 369 6.47 2.34 -25.15
C GLY A 369 6.62 0.99 -24.45
N THR A 370 6.16 0.91 -23.20
CA THR A 370 6.35 -0.25 -22.32
C THR A 370 5.14 -1.18 -22.26
N GLY A 371 4.13 -0.97 -23.12
CA GLY A 371 2.85 -1.66 -23.09
C GLY A 371 1.72 -0.71 -22.69
N TRP A 372 0.85 -1.13 -21.75
CA TRP A 372 -0.17 -0.25 -21.17
C TRP A 372 0.46 0.73 -20.19
N GLU A 373 0.22 2.02 -20.42
CA GLU A 373 0.60 3.13 -19.53
C GLU A 373 -0.63 4.01 -19.30
N GLU A 374 -0.81 4.51 -18.08
CA GLU A 374 -1.84 5.50 -17.77
C GLU A 374 -1.22 6.89 -17.89
N LEU A 375 -1.73 7.70 -18.81
CA LEU A 375 -1.29 9.08 -19.01
C LEU A 375 -2.33 10.02 -18.42
N THR A 376 -1.86 11.03 -17.68
CA THR A 376 -2.71 12.09 -17.14
C THR A 376 -2.39 13.40 -17.83
N PHE A 377 -3.42 14.04 -18.36
CA PHE A 377 -3.38 15.31 -19.07
C PHE A 377 -3.94 16.42 -18.17
N THR A 378 -3.22 17.53 -18.00
CA THR A 378 -3.66 18.67 -17.19
C THR A 378 -4.01 19.88 -18.06
N LEU A 379 -5.29 20.19 -18.15
CA LEU A 379 -5.82 21.12 -19.17
C LEU A 379 -5.92 22.58 -18.65
N ASN A 380 -5.76 22.80 -17.34
CA ASN A 380 -5.75 24.12 -16.68
C ASN A 380 -6.89 25.06 -17.13
N SER A 381 -8.09 24.51 -17.35
CA SER A 381 -9.29 25.22 -17.79
C SER A 381 -10.35 25.23 -16.71
N THR A 382 -11.21 26.25 -16.70
CA THR A 382 -12.49 26.21 -15.95
C THR A 382 -13.70 26.07 -16.87
N GLY A 383 -13.44 25.89 -18.16
CA GLY A 383 -14.46 25.76 -19.20
C GLY A 383 -15.03 24.36 -19.32
N SER A 384 -16.12 24.28 -20.08
CA SER A 384 -16.73 23.02 -20.49
C SER A 384 -16.64 22.85 -22.00
N TYR A 385 -16.43 21.62 -22.49
CA TYR A 385 -16.08 21.31 -23.89
C TYR A 385 -16.87 20.12 -24.42
N ASN A 386 -17.27 20.17 -25.70
CA ASN A 386 -17.99 19.07 -26.38
C ASN A 386 -17.07 18.18 -27.20
N ASP A 387 -15.93 18.70 -27.65
CA ASP A 387 -15.05 18.02 -28.58
C ASP A 387 -13.74 17.63 -27.87
N MET A 388 -13.38 16.35 -27.93
CA MET A 388 -12.08 15.84 -27.48
C MET A 388 -11.30 15.28 -28.67
N VAL A 389 -10.02 15.64 -28.78
CA VAL A 389 -9.14 15.24 -29.88
C VAL A 389 -7.89 14.57 -29.32
N LEU A 390 -7.68 13.31 -29.68
CA LEU A 390 -6.53 12.52 -29.25
C LEU A 390 -5.58 12.27 -30.42
N PHE A 391 -4.33 12.70 -30.27
CA PHE A 391 -3.23 12.42 -31.18
C PHE A 391 -2.32 11.38 -30.54
N VAL A 392 -2.32 10.15 -31.08
CA VAL A 392 -1.50 9.04 -30.56
C VAL A 392 -0.03 9.05 -31.04
N ALA A 393 0.31 9.99 -31.93
CA ALA A 393 1.67 10.23 -32.43
C ALA A 393 1.83 11.71 -32.83
N PHE A 394 1.70 12.62 -31.86
CA PHE A 394 1.65 14.06 -32.13
C PHE A 394 2.95 14.59 -32.76
N ASN A 395 2.80 15.32 -33.87
CA ASN A 395 3.90 15.89 -34.64
C ASN A 395 4.92 14.84 -35.18
N GLN A 396 4.50 13.59 -35.33
CA GLN A 396 5.30 12.49 -35.85
C GLN A 396 4.63 11.80 -37.05
N THR A 397 5.33 10.86 -37.67
CA THR A 397 4.84 10.06 -38.83
C THR A 397 4.76 8.57 -38.50
N ASP A 398 4.60 8.22 -37.23
CA ASP A 398 4.57 6.83 -36.76
C ASP A 398 3.24 6.16 -37.13
N ALA A 399 3.31 5.16 -38.01
CA ALA A 399 2.18 4.32 -38.38
C ALA A 399 2.09 3.12 -37.44
N GLY A 400 0.87 2.75 -37.03
CA GLY A 400 0.69 1.69 -36.04
C GLY A 400 -0.75 1.47 -35.61
N THR A 401 -0.94 0.49 -34.74
CA THR A 401 -2.19 0.24 -34.03
C THR A 401 -1.95 0.49 -32.55
N PHE A 402 -2.85 1.28 -31.96
CA PHE A 402 -2.84 1.71 -30.57
C PHE A 402 -4.17 1.32 -29.93
N TYR A 403 -4.15 1.06 -28.64
CA TYR A 403 -5.37 0.80 -27.88
C TYR A 403 -5.51 1.86 -26.80
N VAL A 404 -6.72 2.35 -26.59
CA VAL A 404 -7.06 3.33 -25.57
C VAL A 404 -8.23 2.80 -24.75
N ASP A 405 -8.21 3.08 -23.46
CA ASP A 405 -9.22 2.59 -22.52
C ASP A 405 -9.30 3.47 -21.27
N ASP A 406 -10.37 3.33 -20.49
CA ASP A 406 -10.56 3.94 -19.18
C ASP A 406 -10.29 5.46 -19.13
N PHE A 407 -10.98 6.23 -19.99
CA PHE A 407 -10.93 7.69 -19.90
C PHE A 407 -11.69 8.15 -18.66
N ALA A 408 -11.04 8.92 -17.79
CA ALA A 408 -11.65 9.46 -16.59
C ALA A 408 -11.24 10.92 -16.35
N GLN A 409 -12.14 11.70 -15.77
CA GLN A 409 -11.81 13.04 -15.29
C GLN A 409 -11.17 12.92 -13.89
N VAL A 410 -10.06 13.62 -13.67
CA VAL A 410 -9.27 13.56 -12.44
C VAL A 410 -8.95 14.95 -11.92
N SER A 411 -8.77 15.08 -10.61
CA SER A 411 -8.37 16.35 -10.00
C SER A 411 -7.00 16.74 -10.54
N GLY A 412 -6.96 17.71 -11.46
CA GLY A 412 -5.75 18.08 -12.20
C GLY A 412 -4.61 18.51 -11.28
N ASN A 413 -3.71 17.56 -10.97
CA ASN A 413 -2.27 17.73 -10.83
C ASN A 413 -1.64 16.40 -10.39
N THR A 414 -0.98 15.67 -11.29
CA THR A 414 0.24 14.87 -10.99
C THR A 414 0.87 14.42 -12.31
N GLY A 415 1.85 15.18 -12.82
CA GLY A 415 3.07 14.48 -13.24
C GLY A 415 3.58 13.61 -12.06
N PRO A 416 4.54 12.69 -12.27
CA PRO A 416 5.11 11.93 -11.15
C PRO A 416 5.45 12.87 -9.99
N ALA A 417 5.18 12.47 -8.74
CA ALA A 417 5.31 13.35 -7.57
C ALA A 417 6.62 14.17 -7.64
N CYS A 418 6.49 15.48 -7.82
CA CYS A 418 7.61 16.39 -8.07
C CYS A 418 7.79 17.39 -6.93
N THR A 419 8.94 18.06 -6.91
CA THR A 419 9.35 19.06 -5.92
C THR A 419 9.44 20.44 -6.61
N PRO A 420 8.59 21.42 -6.24
CA PRO A 420 8.69 22.76 -6.81
C PRO A 420 9.96 23.48 -6.35
N GLU A 421 10.68 24.10 -7.27
CA GLU A 421 11.97 24.74 -6.98
C GLU A 421 11.83 26.26 -6.89
N THR A 422 11.71 26.77 -5.67
CA THR A 422 11.29 28.17 -5.44
C THR A 422 12.38 29.22 -5.63
N THR A 423 13.61 28.83 -5.92
CA THR A 423 14.77 29.74 -6.01
C THR A 423 15.53 29.55 -7.32
N GLU A 424 15.56 30.58 -8.14
CA GLU A 424 16.29 30.62 -9.40
C GLU A 424 17.20 31.86 -9.45
N SER A 425 18.42 31.72 -9.95
CA SER A 425 19.35 32.82 -10.18
C SER A 425 20.20 32.61 -11.43
N ILE A 426 20.40 33.70 -12.17
CA ILE A 426 21.29 33.77 -13.35
C ILE A 426 22.55 34.58 -13.06
N ALA A 427 22.73 35.00 -11.80
CA ALA A 427 23.91 35.74 -11.38
C ALA A 427 25.05 34.79 -11.09
N ALA A 428 26.27 35.15 -11.49
CA ALA A 428 27.42 34.26 -11.41
C ALA A 428 27.80 33.84 -9.98
N ALA A 429 27.44 34.63 -8.97
CA ALA A 429 27.77 34.36 -7.57
C ALA A 429 26.90 33.25 -6.94
N ASP A 430 25.68 33.07 -7.43
CA ASP A 430 24.69 32.13 -6.88
C ASP A 430 23.89 31.43 -7.99
N LEU A 431 24.54 31.22 -9.15
CA LEU A 431 23.93 30.66 -10.35
C LEU A 431 23.20 29.36 -10.01
N ASN A 432 21.89 29.35 -10.25
CA ASN A 432 21.00 28.22 -10.03
C ASN A 432 19.81 28.33 -11.00
N ILE A 433 19.91 27.72 -12.16
CA ILE A 433 18.84 27.74 -13.18
C ILE A 433 18.04 26.44 -13.06
N THR A 434 16.80 26.57 -12.60
CA THR A 434 15.87 25.48 -12.29
C THR A 434 14.69 25.39 -13.27
N PHE A 435 14.56 26.37 -14.19
CA PHE A 435 13.43 26.48 -15.13
C PHE A 435 12.03 26.49 -14.48
N GLN A 436 11.93 26.59 -13.14
CA GLN A 436 10.68 26.75 -12.43
C GLN A 436 9.96 28.01 -12.89
N THR A 437 10.72 29.07 -13.17
CA THR A 437 10.21 30.28 -13.82
C THR A 437 10.69 30.34 -15.27
N ASP A 438 10.06 31.18 -16.10
CA ASP A 438 10.45 31.37 -17.51
C ASP A 438 11.72 32.23 -17.65
N SER A 439 12.70 31.96 -16.79
CA SER A 439 14.06 32.50 -16.79
C SER A 439 15.04 31.31 -16.86
N PRO A 440 16.28 31.46 -17.38
CA PRO A 440 16.88 32.57 -18.12
C PRO A 440 16.39 32.70 -19.56
N THR A 441 16.59 33.88 -20.19
CA THR A 441 16.43 34.01 -21.65
C THR A 441 17.39 33.10 -22.40
N VAL A 442 16.84 32.17 -23.17
CA VAL A 442 17.57 31.24 -24.02
C VAL A 442 17.77 31.80 -25.42
N ILE A 443 18.95 31.57 -25.99
CA ILE A 443 19.25 31.81 -27.41
C ILE A 443 19.37 30.44 -28.09
N GLU A 444 18.50 30.22 -29.07
CA GLU A 444 18.42 28.99 -29.86
C GLU A 444 19.36 29.04 -31.07
N ASP A 445 20.24 28.05 -31.21
CA ASP A 445 21.06 27.86 -32.42
C ASP A 445 20.82 26.46 -33.00
N ASN A 446 19.84 26.39 -33.91
CA ASN A 446 19.33 25.17 -34.56
C ASN A 446 18.65 24.15 -33.63
N VAL A 447 18.19 24.62 -32.47
CA VAL A 447 17.31 23.90 -31.53
C VAL A 447 16.01 24.67 -31.33
N ALA A 448 14.98 24.06 -30.75
CA ALA A 448 13.89 24.77 -30.07
C ALA A 448 13.99 24.53 -28.58
N PHE A 449 13.61 25.54 -27.80
CA PHE A 449 13.54 25.47 -26.36
C PHE A 449 12.13 25.76 -25.83
N SER A 450 11.71 25.02 -24.81
CA SER A 450 10.46 25.25 -24.09
C SER A 450 10.63 24.99 -22.59
N TYR A 451 9.90 25.74 -21.76
CA TYR A 451 9.71 25.46 -20.34
C TYR A 451 8.50 24.54 -20.21
N ILE A 452 8.69 23.33 -19.69
CA ILE A 452 7.62 22.35 -19.55
C ILE A 452 7.58 21.80 -18.14
N ASP A 453 6.46 21.19 -17.76
CA ASP A 453 6.42 20.34 -16.57
C ASP A 453 7.34 19.13 -16.79
N ASN A 454 8.01 18.68 -15.72
CA ASN A 454 8.97 17.60 -15.82
C ASN A 454 8.26 16.29 -16.22
N PRO A 455 8.50 15.77 -17.44
CA PRO A 455 7.80 14.58 -17.92
C PRO A 455 8.30 13.29 -17.25
N ASP A 456 9.40 13.36 -16.50
CA ASP A 456 10.02 12.23 -15.79
C ASP A 456 10.60 12.72 -14.46
N ALA A 457 9.74 13.15 -13.52
CA ALA A 457 10.17 13.53 -12.17
C ALA A 457 10.55 12.27 -11.34
N SER A 458 11.68 11.67 -11.68
CA SER A 458 12.19 10.46 -11.05
C SER A 458 13.72 10.44 -10.94
N GLY A 459 14.24 9.61 -10.03
CA GLY A 459 15.68 9.39 -9.89
C GLY A 459 16.44 10.66 -9.49
N ALA A 460 17.40 11.08 -10.33
CA ALA A 460 18.29 12.20 -10.04
C ALA A 460 17.62 13.59 -10.17
N ASN A 461 16.46 13.67 -10.82
CA ASN A 461 15.73 14.93 -10.93
C ASN A 461 14.25 14.76 -10.55
N MET A 462 13.87 15.37 -9.43
CA MET A 462 12.49 15.42 -8.95
C MET A 462 11.85 16.79 -9.14
N SER A 463 12.48 17.72 -9.87
CA SER A 463 11.92 19.06 -10.10
C SER A 463 10.56 19.00 -10.78
N CYS A 464 9.73 20.02 -10.55
CA CYS A 464 8.43 20.10 -11.22
C CYS A 464 8.50 20.65 -12.64
N ARG A 465 9.53 21.43 -12.99
CA ARG A 465 9.68 22.04 -14.33
C ARG A 465 11.09 21.87 -14.84
N VAL A 466 11.24 21.72 -16.15
CA VAL A 466 12.53 21.50 -16.82
C VAL A 466 12.61 22.27 -18.13
N GLY A 467 13.82 22.49 -18.61
CA GLY A 467 14.07 22.99 -19.96
C GLY A 467 14.06 21.85 -20.98
N GLN A 468 13.10 21.87 -21.91
CA GLN A 468 13.08 20.95 -23.05
C GLN A 468 13.86 21.53 -24.22
N VAL A 469 14.75 20.73 -24.83
CA VAL A 469 15.56 21.11 -25.98
C VAL A 469 15.34 20.11 -27.12
N THR A 470 14.76 20.55 -28.24
CA THR A 470 14.53 19.72 -29.43
C THR A 470 15.46 20.12 -30.57
N ARG A 471 16.15 19.15 -31.18
CA ARG A 471 17.05 19.37 -32.34
C ARG A 471 16.33 19.12 -33.67
N PHE A 472 16.64 19.90 -34.71
CA PHE A 472 15.83 19.90 -35.96
C PHE A 472 16.50 19.46 -37.25
N ASN A 473 17.84 19.46 -37.35
CA ASN A 473 18.51 19.43 -38.66
C ASN A 473 19.68 18.44 -38.75
N ASN A 474 19.81 17.51 -37.79
CA ASN A 474 20.92 16.56 -37.70
C ASN A 474 22.31 17.24 -37.81
N SER A 475 22.47 18.50 -37.36
CA SER A 475 23.77 19.16 -37.38
C SER A 475 24.56 18.78 -36.13
N PRO A 476 25.83 18.37 -36.24
CA PRO A 476 26.64 17.95 -35.09
C PRO A 476 26.96 19.06 -34.06
N PHE A 477 26.51 20.29 -34.30
CA PHE A 477 26.85 21.48 -33.53
C PHE A 477 25.63 22.30 -33.06
N ASP A 478 24.44 21.70 -33.08
CA ASP A 478 23.23 22.35 -32.56
C ASP A 478 23.40 22.61 -31.07
N ASN A 479 23.01 23.80 -30.60
CA ASN A 479 23.30 24.21 -29.24
C ASN A 479 22.26 25.16 -28.65
N LEU A 480 22.21 25.12 -27.33
CA LEU A 480 21.47 26.03 -26.46
C LEU A 480 22.46 27.06 -25.90
N GLN A 481 22.13 28.35 -25.93
CA GLN A 481 23.00 29.38 -25.33
C GLN A 481 22.26 30.21 -24.28
N ILE A 482 22.97 30.54 -23.20
CA ILE A 482 22.44 31.32 -22.08
C ILE A 482 23.46 32.40 -21.72
N ASP A 483 23.05 33.67 -21.81
CA ASP A 483 23.85 34.81 -21.36
C ASP A 483 23.66 34.99 -19.84
N LEU A 484 24.75 35.02 -19.08
CA LEU A 484 24.74 35.20 -17.62
C LEU A 484 24.77 36.69 -17.25
N ALA A 485 24.21 37.03 -16.08
CA ALA A 485 24.15 38.42 -15.64
C ALA A 485 25.54 39.02 -15.36
N ASP A 486 26.48 38.19 -14.88
CA ASP A 486 27.84 38.56 -14.52
C ASP A 486 28.83 37.48 -14.97
N LYS A 487 30.13 37.78 -14.88
CA LYS A 487 31.19 36.80 -15.19
C LYS A 487 31.39 35.80 -14.05
N LEU A 488 31.50 34.52 -14.40
CA LEU A 488 31.85 33.41 -13.51
C LEU A 488 33.26 33.57 -12.96
N ASP A 489 33.41 33.35 -11.65
CA ASP A 489 34.67 33.38 -10.91
C ASP A 489 34.97 32.00 -10.30
N PHE A 490 35.88 31.25 -10.93
CA PHE A 490 36.29 29.93 -10.44
C PHE A 490 37.39 30.00 -9.36
N ASN A 491 37.70 31.18 -8.80
CA ASN A 491 38.45 31.22 -7.53
C ASN A 491 37.53 30.96 -6.31
N THR A 492 36.22 31.13 -6.48
CA THR A 492 35.19 30.96 -5.45
C THR A 492 34.22 29.81 -5.76
N SER A 493 34.46 29.10 -6.86
CA SER A 493 33.66 27.95 -7.29
C SER A 493 34.61 26.97 -7.98
N GLU A 494 34.41 25.68 -7.76
CA GLU A 494 35.23 24.60 -8.30
C GLU A 494 34.78 24.17 -9.71
N GLY A 495 33.53 24.46 -10.06
CA GLY A 495 33.00 24.14 -11.37
C GLY A 495 31.52 24.43 -11.54
N MET A 496 30.88 23.72 -12.47
CA MET A 496 29.44 23.75 -12.71
C MET A 496 28.82 22.35 -12.71
N LYS A 497 27.57 22.23 -12.28
CA LYS A 497 26.74 21.04 -12.40
C LYS A 497 25.52 21.33 -13.27
N MET A 498 24.98 20.30 -13.91
CA MET A 498 23.65 20.32 -14.54
C MET A 498 23.06 18.91 -14.54
N LYS A 499 21.74 18.80 -14.46
CA LYS A 499 21.02 17.54 -14.68
C LYS A 499 20.55 17.46 -16.12
N VAL A 500 20.77 16.31 -16.75
CA VAL A 500 20.37 16.07 -18.14
C VAL A 500 19.64 14.73 -18.24
N TRP A 501 18.45 14.77 -18.81
CA TRP A 501 17.74 13.59 -19.29
C TRP A 501 18.00 13.41 -20.78
N SER A 502 18.28 12.18 -21.20
CA SER A 502 18.53 11.87 -22.61
C SER A 502 17.83 10.59 -23.07
N PRO A 503 17.20 10.57 -24.25
CA PRO A 503 16.65 9.35 -24.84
C PRO A 503 17.73 8.43 -25.43
N VAL A 504 18.99 8.88 -25.45
CA VAL A 504 20.13 8.13 -25.99
C VAL A 504 21.10 7.82 -24.86
N ALA A 505 21.46 6.54 -24.71
CA ALA A 505 22.42 6.11 -23.70
C ALA A 505 23.82 6.67 -24.00
N ASN A 506 24.55 7.05 -22.95
CA ASN A 506 25.90 7.60 -23.03
C ASN A 506 25.98 8.82 -23.96
N THR A 507 25.06 9.77 -23.80
CA THR A 507 25.00 10.97 -24.64
C THR A 507 26.14 11.92 -24.30
N PRO A 508 26.99 12.32 -25.27
CA PRO A 508 28.02 13.32 -25.06
C PRO A 508 27.40 14.72 -24.92
N VAL A 509 27.61 15.39 -23.80
CA VAL A 509 27.12 16.75 -23.52
C VAL A 509 28.31 17.70 -23.31
N LEU A 510 28.55 18.59 -24.27
CA LEU A 510 29.62 19.57 -24.21
C LEU A 510 29.11 20.86 -23.56
N LEU A 511 29.71 21.26 -22.45
CA LEU A 511 29.53 22.61 -21.90
C LEU A 511 30.71 23.47 -22.33
N LYS A 512 30.41 24.56 -23.03
CA LYS A 512 31.36 25.59 -23.39
C LYS A 512 31.00 26.90 -22.69
N LEU A 513 31.98 27.48 -21.99
CA LEU A 513 31.86 28.81 -21.40
C LEU A 513 32.62 29.82 -22.26
N GLU A 514 31.99 30.95 -22.59
CA GLU A 514 32.58 32.00 -23.40
C GLU A 514 32.39 33.41 -22.81
N GLU A 515 33.21 34.35 -23.27
CA GLU A 515 33.05 35.78 -22.96
C GLU A 515 32.15 36.46 -23.99
N ILE A 516 31.08 37.12 -23.52
CA ILE A 516 30.21 37.94 -24.36
C ILE A 516 31.05 39.03 -25.05
N GLY A 517 31.01 39.05 -26.38
CA GLY A 517 31.77 39.99 -27.20
C GLY A 517 33.21 39.54 -27.53
N ASN A 518 33.67 38.38 -27.04
CA ASN A 518 34.97 37.82 -27.35
C ASN A 518 34.94 36.27 -27.37
N SER A 519 34.36 35.69 -28.42
CA SER A 519 34.26 34.22 -28.59
C SER A 519 35.60 33.49 -28.74
N GLY A 520 36.72 34.22 -28.85
CA GLY A 520 38.07 33.64 -28.80
C GLY A 520 38.56 33.34 -27.38
N ASN A 521 37.86 33.82 -26.35
CA ASN A 521 38.11 33.54 -24.94
C ASN A 521 37.05 32.56 -24.42
N PHE A 522 37.39 31.27 -24.39
CA PHE A 522 36.48 30.21 -23.99
C PHE A 522 37.20 29.04 -23.33
N VAL A 523 36.44 28.23 -22.62
CA VAL A 523 36.81 26.90 -22.13
C VAL A 523 35.69 25.92 -22.44
N GLU A 524 36.02 24.65 -22.69
CA GLU A 524 35.06 23.62 -23.03
C GLU A 524 35.40 22.31 -22.31
N ILE A 525 34.37 21.65 -21.78
CA ILE A 525 34.49 20.38 -21.08
C ILE A 525 33.36 19.47 -21.58
N LEU A 526 33.72 18.24 -21.92
CA LEU A 526 32.80 17.23 -22.43
C LEU A 526 32.49 16.21 -21.33
N GLN A 527 31.21 16.03 -21.02
CA GLN A 527 30.72 14.97 -20.15
C GLN A 527 29.83 14.01 -20.92
N THR A 528 29.45 12.90 -20.30
CA THR A 528 28.60 11.86 -20.91
C THR A 528 27.51 11.44 -19.93
N THR A 529 26.26 11.36 -20.40
CA THR A 529 25.13 10.87 -19.57
C THR A 529 25.23 9.36 -19.32
N GLY A 530 24.33 8.83 -18.46
CA GLY A 530 24.21 7.41 -18.18
C GLY A 530 23.31 6.65 -19.17
N ALA A 531 22.40 5.82 -18.64
CA ALA A 531 21.47 5.03 -19.45
C ALA A 531 20.50 5.93 -20.24
N ALA A 532 19.95 5.40 -21.34
CA ALA A 532 18.87 6.07 -22.07
C ALA A 532 17.64 6.20 -21.17
N ASN A 533 16.86 7.26 -21.40
CA ASN A 533 15.61 7.57 -20.70
C ASN A 533 15.78 7.70 -19.18
N THR A 534 16.90 8.29 -18.73
CA THR A 534 17.16 8.54 -17.30
C THR A 534 17.82 9.91 -17.09
N TRP A 535 17.57 10.53 -15.95
CA TRP A 535 18.30 11.73 -15.51
C TRP A 535 19.73 11.38 -15.08
N THR A 536 20.69 12.20 -15.49
CA THR A 536 22.09 12.13 -15.04
C THR A 536 22.55 13.53 -14.59
N GLU A 537 23.10 13.64 -13.39
CA GLU A 537 23.84 14.85 -12.97
C GLU A 537 25.25 14.84 -13.57
N LEU A 538 25.58 15.87 -14.34
CA LEU A 538 26.86 16.06 -14.99
C LEU A 538 27.67 17.13 -14.26
N THR A 539 28.93 16.82 -13.95
CA THR A 539 29.85 17.73 -13.25
C THR A 539 30.96 18.22 -14.19
N TYR A 540 31.22 19.52 -14.21
CA TYR A 540 32.20 20.19 -15.07
C TYR A 540 33.20 20.98 -14.23
N ASP A 541 34.38 20.40 -13.99
CA ASP A 541 35.44 21.02 -13.17
C ASP A 541 36.19 22.12 -13.91
N PHE A 542 36.18 23.35 -13.38
CA PHE A 542 36.94 24.47 -13.95
C PHE A 542 38.09 24.88 -13.01
N PRO A 543 39.33 24.99 -13.51
CA PRO A 543 40.46 25.35 -12.66
C PRO A 543 40.34 26.80 -12.17
N ALA A 544 40.84 27.06 -10.96
CA ALA A 544 40.89 28.41 -10.41
C ALA A 544 41.64 29.39 -11.34
N THR A 545 40.96 30.46 -11.75
CA THR A 545 41.50 31.49 -12.65
C THR A 545 41.45 32.85 -11.98
N ALA A 546 42.58 33.58 -11.92
CA ALA A 546 42.74 34.80 -11.11
C ALA A 546 41.80 36.01 -11.43
N THR A 547 40.90 35.90 -12.41
CA THR A 547 39.92 36.95 -12.77
C THR A 547 38.68 36.31 -13.38
N PRO A 548 37.45 36.80 -13.11
CA PRO A 548 36.25 36.32 -13.79
C PRO A 548 36.35 36.46 -15.31
N GLN A 549 36.08 35.38 -16.06
CA GLN A 549 36.38 35.32 -17.50
C GLN A 549 35.15 35.19 -18.40
N PHE A 550 34.18 34.37 -18.01
CA PHE A 550 33.10 33.91 -18.89
C PHE A 550 31.74 34.34 -18.36
N ASN A 551 30.84 34.76 -19.22
CA ASN A 551 29.48 35.18 -18.87
C ASN A 551 28.45 34.67 -19.88
N LYS A 552 28.77 33.54 -20.52
CA LYS A 552 27.89 32.89 -21.48
C LYS A 552 28.14 31.40 -21.50
N MET A 553 27.06 30.63 -21.44
CA MET A 553 27.05 29.18 -21.55
C MET A 553 26.58 28.78 -22.94
N VAL A 554 27.21 27.78 -23.52
CA VAL A 554 26.84 27.16 -24.78
C VAL A 554 26.84 25.65 -24.57
N ILE A 555 25.67 25.03 -24.62
CA ILE A 555 25.45 23.63 -24.30
C ILE A 555 25.12 22.87 -25.57
N PHE A 556 25.88 21.82 -25.86
CA PHE A 556 25.64 20.94 -27.01
C PHE A 556 25.18 19.57 -26.50
N PHE A 557 23.92 19.23 -26.76
CA PHE A 557 23.38 17.91 -26.48
C PHE A 557 23.74 16.94 -27.60
N ASN A 558 24.22 15.76 -27.25
CA ASN A 558 24.72 14.74 -28.18
C ASN A 558 25.73 15.32 -29.18
N PHE A 559 26.76 15.95 -28.62
CA PHE A 559 27.79 16.69 -29.32
C PHE A 559 28.48 15.84 -30.40
N ASN A 560 28.73 16.45 -31.56
CA ASN A 560 29.37 15.83 -32.73
C ASN A 560 28.59 14.66 -33.34
N VAL A 561 27.30 14.53 -32.98
CA VAL A 561 26.35 13.59 -33.56
C VAL A 561 25.20 14.37 -34.17
N GLY A 562 24.82 14.02 -35.40
CA GLY A 562 23.64 14.58 -36.05
C GLY A 562 22.41 13.75 -35.71
N ASP A 563 21.51 14.29 -34.89
CA ASP A 563 20.20 13.70 -34.62
C ASP A 563 19.10 14.77 -34.52
N ALA A 564 17.87 14.31 -34.32
CA ALA A 564 16.67 15.14 -34.14
C ALA A 564 15.96 14.79 -32.82
N SER A 565 16.75 14.42 -31.81
CA SER A 565 16.24 13.98 -30.50
C SER A 565 15.84 15.17 -29.63
N THR A 566 15.00 14.90 -28.64
CA THR A 566 14.66 15.84 -27.56
C THR A 566 15.43 15.48 -26.30
N TYR A 567 15.93 16.49 -25.59
CA TYR A 567 16.62 16.37 -24.30
C TYR A 567 15.92 17.24 -23.26
N PHE A 568 16.07 16.88 -21.99
CA PHE A 568 15.65 17.76 -20.89
C PHE A 568 16.88 18.14 -20.07
N VAL A 569 16.94 19.40 -19.65
CA VAL A 569 18.01 19.96 -18.84
C VAL A 569 17.42 20.70 -17.65
N ASP A 570 18.11 20.61 -16.53
CA ASP A 570 17.69 21.25 -15.30
C ASP A 570 18.86 21.46 -14.33
N ASP A 571 18.62 22.19 -13.23
CA ASP A 571 19.55 22.41 -12.12
C ASP A 571 20.95 22.83 -12.57
N ILE A 572 21.04 23.84 -13.44
CA ILE A 572 22.33 24.36 -13.89
C ILE A 572 22.88 25.30 -12.82
N MET A 573 23.91 24.86 -12.11
CA MET A 573 24.45 25.57 -10.95
C MET A 573 25.98 25.60 -10.90
N VAL A 574 26.54 26.53 -10.12
CA VAL A 574 27.95 26.48 -9.71
C VAL A 574 28.09 25.64 -8.44
N TYR A 575 29.21 24.93 -8.26
CA TYR A 575 29.55 24.27 -6.99
C TYR A 575 30.94 24.70 -6.51
N GLY A 576 31.23 24.49 -5.23
CA GLY A 576 32.49 24.87 -4.60
C GLY A 576 32.35 26.02 -3.59
N ALA A 577 33.48 26.41 -2.98
CA ALA A 577 33.55 27.28 -1.80
C ALA A 577 33.06 28.72 -2.08
N GLY A 578 31.75 28.91 -1.97
CA GLY A 578 31.05 30.18 -2.19
C GLY A 578 30.04 30.20 -3.35
N GLY A 579 29.74 29.06 -3.99
CA GLY A 579 28.74 28.95 -5.06
C GLY A 579 27.36 28.55 -4.53
N GLY A 580 26.34 29.35 -4.87
CA GLY A 580 24.96 29.15 -4.46
C GLY A 580 24.34 27.83 -4.96
N GLY A 581 23.70 27.13 -4.03
CA GLY A 581 22.87 25.96 -4.28
C GLY A 581 22.10 25.59 -3.02
N GLY A 582 20.87 26.06 -2.91
CA GLY A 582 19.77 25.39 -2.20
C GLY A 582 19.99 24.85 -0.78
N GLY A 583 20.84 25.46 0.06
CA GLY A 583 21.00 25.11 1.46
C GLY A 583 22.32 25.64 2.01
N ASN A 584 22.33 26.18 3.23
CA ASN A 584 23.60 26.45 3.89
C ASN A 584 24.14 25.10 4.38
N CYS A 585 25.22 24.60 3.79
CA CYS A 585 26.09 23.66 4.51
C CYS A 585 26.48 24.30 5.86
N VAL A 586 26.71 23.47 6.87
CA VAL A 586 27.08 23.89 8.22
C VAL A 586 28.60 23.86 8.34
N PRO A 587 29.29 25.01 8.48
CA PRO A 587 30.73 25.02 8.68
C PRO A 587 31.09 24.44 10.04
N GLU A 588 31.97 23.45 10.07
CA GLU A 588 32.31 22.74 11.29
C GLU A 588 33.53 23.36 11.95
N THR A 589 33.30 24.19 12.97
CA THR A 589 34.34 25.07 13.53
C THR A 589 35.32 24.39 14.49
N THR A 590 35.14 23.09 14.77
CA THR A 590 35.93 22.33 15.75
C THR A 590 36.47 21.04 15.14
N GLU A 591 37.78 20.97 14.94
CA GLU A 591 38.48 19.79 14.43
C GLU A 591 39.61 19.42 15.41
N SER A 592 39.76 18.14 15.71
CA SER A 592 40.87 17.60 16.50
C SER A 592 41.37 16.27 15.94
N ILE A 593 42.69 16.17 15.83
CA ILE A 593 43.39 14.94 15.45
C ILE A 593 44.06 14.27 16.66
N ALA A 594 43.83 14.79 17.87
CA ALA A 594 44.39 14.23 19.08
C ALA A 594 43.55 13.02 19.51
N ALA A 595 44.21 11.93 19.90
CA ALA A 595 43.52 10.68 20.17
C ALA A 595 42.54 10.73 21.37
N ALA A 596 42.66 11.73 22.25
CA ALA A 596 41.81 11.89 23.43
C ALA A 596 40.47 12.60 23.14
N ASP A 597 40.39 13.36 22.04
CA ASP A 597 39.23 14.17 21.65
C ASP A 597 39.04 14.18 20.12
N LEU A 598 39.37 13.07 19.46
CA LEU A 598 39.40 12.94 18.02
C LEU A 598 38.05 13.35 17.40
N ASN A 599 38.08 14.33 16.50
CA ASN A 599 36.95 14.83 15.73
C ASN A 599 37.47 15.37 14.40
N ILE A 600 37.46 14.55 13.35
CA ILE A 600 37.96 14.92 12.02
C ILE A 600 36.77 15.26 11.13
N THR A 601 36.68 16.54 10.76
CA THR A 601 35.57 17.14 9.98
C THR A 601 36.03 17.65 8.60
N PHE A 602 37.33 17.53 8.30
CA PHE A 602 37.98 18.02 7.07
C PHE A 602 37.80 19.51 6.75
N GLN A 603 37.20 20.29 7.66
CA GLN A 603 36.94 21.72 7.46
C GLN A 603 38.24 22.52 7.27
N THR A 604 39.35 22.03 7.83
CA THR A 604 40.66 22.68 7.73
C THR A 604 41.66 21.96 6.82
N ASP A 605 41.20 21.03 5.98
CA ASP A 605 42.02 20.15 5.12
C ASP A 605 43.07 19.33 5.91
N THR A 606 42.77 19.04 7.17
CA THR A 606 43.56 18.18 8.06
C THR A 606 42.72 17.03 8.62
N PRO A 607 43.33 15.95 9.16
CA PRO A 607 44.73 15.52 9.01
C PRO A 607 45.03 15.02 7.60
N ALA A 608 46.33 14.90 7.26
CA ALA A 608 46.78 14.37 5.98
C ALA A 608 46.24 12.95 5.70
N LEU A 609 45.50 12.79 4.61
CA LEU A 609 45.07 11.49 4.09
C LEU A 609 46.19 10.81 3.31
N ILE A 610 46.39 9.52 3.56
CA ILE A 610 47.37 8.68 2.85
C ILE A 610 46.60 7.63 2.07
N GLY A 611 46.48 7.82 0.75
CA GLY A 611 45.90 6.81 -0.13
C GLY A 611 46.86 5.63 -0.35
N ASP A 612 46.40 4.41 -0.11
CA ASP A 612 47.06 3.18 -0.54
C ASP A 612 46.26 2.59 -1.71
N ASN A 613 46.78 2.83 -2.92
CA ASN A 613 46.13 2.49 -4.19
C ASN A 613 44.80 3.23 -4.46
N THR A 614 44.53 4.31 -3.71
CA THR A 614 43.39 5.23 -3.85
C THR A 614 43.84 6.66 -4.13
N GLY A 615 42.97 7.46 -4.75
CA GLY A 615 43.09 8.91 -4.82
C GLY A 615 42.35 9.51 -3.63
N VAL A 616 42.92 10.51 -2.97
CA VAL A 616 42.31 11.16 -1.80
C VAL A 616 42.39 12.67 -1.94
N SER A 617 41.28 13.35 -1.64
CA SER A 617 41.09 14.80 -1.75
C SER A 617 40.22 15.29 -0.60
N TYR A 618 40.32 16.58 -0.28
CA TYR A 618 39.31 17.29 0.51
C TYR A 618 38.51 18.14 -0.46
N ILE A 619 37.20 17.95 -0.47
CA ILE A 619 36.29 18.64 -1.38
C ILE A 619 35.17 19.28 -0.59
N ASP A 620 34.46 20.19 -1.21
CA ASP A 620 33.18 20.63 -0.67
C ASP A 620 32.16 19.48 -0.73
N ASN A 621 31.32 19.38 0.29
CA ASN A 621 30.35 18.29 0.39
C ASN A 621 29.47 18.25 -0.87
N PRO A 622 29.49 17.17 -1.68
CA PRO A 622 28.72 17.11 -2.93
C PRO A 622 27.23 16.86 -2.70
N ASP A 623 26.83 16.49 -1.48
CA ASP A 623 25.46 16.14 -1.08
C ASP A 623 25.22 16.55 0.39
N PHE A 624 24.76 17.78 0.63
CA PHE A 624 24.45 18.30 1.98
C PHE A 624 22.95 18.58 2.18
N ALA A 625 22.10 18.12 1.26
CA ALA A 625 20.65 18.34 1.31
C ALA A 625 19.94 17.40 2.31
N GLY A 626 20.59 16.30 2.71
CA GLY A 626 20.09 15.34 3.69
C GLY A 626 20.37 15.72 5.16
N SER A 627 19.62 15.12 6.09
CA SER A 627 19.76 15.39 7.53
C SER A 627 20.96 14.70 8.21
N VAL A 628 21.62 13.75 7.54
CA VAL A 628 22.71 12.94 8.13
C VAL A 628 24.04 13.68 8.09
N ASN A 629 24.39 14.25 6.93
CA ASN A 629 25.60 15.04 6.79
C ASN A 629 25.31 16.37 6.09
N SER A 630 25.28 17.45 6.87
CA SER A 630 25.14 18.82 6.40
C SER A 630 26.47 19.59 6.38
N SER A 631 27.62 18.92 6.60
CA SER A 631 28.92 19.58 6.68
C SER A 631 29.28 20.28 5.37
N CYS A 632 30.16 21.28 5.46
CA CYS A 632 30.65 21.97 4.26
C CYS A 632 31.79 21.25 3.55
N ARG A 633 32.55 20.40 4.24
CA ARG A 633 33.78 19.78 3.72
C ARG A 633 33.78 18.31 4.05
N VAL A 634 34.22 17.49 3.09
CA VAL A 634 34.30 16.03 3.27
C VAL A 634 35.59 15.52 2.63
N ALA A 635 35.99 14.31 3.01
CA ALA A 635 37.06 13.60 2.32
C ALA A 635 36.50 12.76 1.16
N GLU A 636 37.11 12.90 -0.01
CA GLU A 636 36.84 12.07 -1.19
C GLU A 636 37.86 10.94 -1.31
N VAL A 637 37.39 9.74 -1.65
CA VAL A 637 38.22 8.57 -1.93
C VAL A 637 37.85 7.96 -3.28
N ILE A 638 38.77 8.03 -4.24
CA ILE A 638 38.61 7.46 -5.59
C ILE A 638 39.37 6.14 -5.68
N ARG A 639 38.68 5.02 -5.92
CA ARG A 639 39.28 3.67 -6.02
C ARG A 639 39.77 3.32 -7.44
N PHE A 640 40.62 4.15 -8.05
CA PHE A 640 41.01 4.01 -9.46
C PHE A 640 41.71 2.69 -9.85
N ASN A 641 42.24 1.92 -8.88
CA ASN A 641 42.87 0.62 -9.14
C ASN A 641 41.92 -0.58 -9.09
N ALA A 642 40.67 -0.38 -8.64
CA ALA A 642 39.63 -1.40 -8.50
C ALA A 642 40.10 -2.69 -7.81
N SER A 643 40.93 -2.57 -6.77
CA SER A 643 41.43 -3.71 -6.01
C SER A 643 40.63 -3.89 -4.71
N PRO A 644 40.30 -5.13 -4.29
CA PRO A 644 39.48 -5.41 -3.09
C PRO A 644 40.00 -4.84 -1.76
N PHE A 645 41.24 -4.35 -1.74
CA PHE A 645 41.96 -3.88 -0.55
C PHE A 645 42.46 -2.43 -0.65
N ASP A 646 42.00 -1.69 -1.65
CA ASP A 646 42.28 -0.25 -1.78
C ASP A 646 41.73 0.47 -0.54
N ASN A 647 42.56 1.33 0.08
CA ASN A 647 42.23 1.96 1.36
C ASN A 647 42.77 3.39 1.48
N VAL A 648 42.25 4.11 2.47
CA VAL A 648 42.78 5.39 2.94
C VAL A 648 43.26 5.26 4.38
N GLN A 649 44.36 5.93 4.72
CA GLN A 649 44.97 5.86 6.05
C GLN A 649 45.16 7.24 6.66
N ILE A 650 45.07 7.30 7.99
CA ILE A 650 45.32 8.49 8.80
C ILE A 650 46.24 8.10 9.96
N ASP A 651 47.38 8.79 10.08
CA ASP A 651 48.31 8.64 11.20
C ASP A 651 47.96 9.63 12.32
N LEU A 652 47.68 9.12 13.52
CA LEU A 652 47.40 9.91 14.71
C LEU A 652 48.69 10.20 15.49
N THR A 653 48.72 11.35 16.17
CA THR A 653 49.88 11.81 16.96
C THR A 653 50.06 11.03 18.25
N ASP A 654 48.96 10.57 18.84
CA ASP A 654 48.90 9.79 20.08
C ASP A 654 48.09 8.51 19.87
N LYS A 655 48.19 7.58 20.84
CA LYS A 655 47.41 6.33 20.80
C LYS A 655 46.01 6.53 21.35
N LEU A 656 45.02 5.95 20.67
CA LEU A 656 43.62 5.88 21.07
C LEU A 656 43.47 5.09 22.38
N ASP A 657 42.65 5.63 23.27
CA ASP A 657 42.31 5.04 24.57
C ASP A 657 40.79 4.84 24.68
N PHE A 658 40.35 3.59 24.57
CA PHE A 658 38.93 3.21 24.69
C PHE A 658 38.53 2.86 26.14
N ASN A 659 39.30 3.23 27.16
CA ASN A 659 38.82 3.17 28.55
C ASN A 659 37.84 4.29 28.88
N THR A 660 37.88 5.38 28.11
CA THR A 660 37.07 6.59 28.30
C THR A 660 36.17 6.92 27.11
N SER A 661 36.21 6.09 26.06
CA SER A 661 35.36 6.14 24.88
C SER A 661 34.89 4.72 24.53
N GLU A 662 33.72 4.61 23.92
CA GLU A 662 33.05 3.35 23.57
C GLU A 662 33.41 2.88 22.16
N GLY A 663 33.85 3.79 21.30
CA GLY A 663 34.26 3.46 19.94
C GLY A 663 34.50 4.67 19.07
N MET A 664 34.29 4.50 17.76
CA MET A 664 34.38 5.57 16.77
C MET A 664 33.12 5.63 15.90
N LYS A 665 32.75 6.83 15.46
CA LYS A 665 31.71 7.08 14.45
C LYS A 665 32.34 7.67 13.18
N MET A 666 31.67 7.46 12.06
CA MET A 666 32.04 8.00 10.75
C MET A 666 30.81 8.14 9.87
N LYS A 667 30.61 9.28 9.23
CA LYS A 667 29.61 9.43 8.18
C LYS A 667 30.19 9.03 6.84
N VAL A 668 29.44 8.27 6.06
CA VAL A 668 29.86 7.76 4.74
C VAL A 668 28.76 7.96 3.72
N TRP A 669 29.08 8.58 2.59
CA TRP A 669 28.26 8.57 1.40
C TRP A 669 28.78 7.51 0.43
N SER A 670 27.86 6.73 -0.14
CA SER A 670 28.21 5.67 -1.07
C SER A 670 27.31 5.64 -2.29
N PRO A 671 27.85 5.49 -3.52
CA PRO A 671 27.04 5.30 -4.73
C PRO A 671 26.51 3.87 -4.86
N VAL A 672 26.87 2.96 -3.94
CA VAL A 672 26.48 1.55 -3.96
C VAL A 672 25.71 1.26 -2.68
N ALA A 673 24.49 0.73 -2.82
CA ALA A 673 23.65 0.37 -1.68
C ALA A 673 24.29 -0.75 -0.86
N ASN A 674 24.11 -0.69 0.46
CA ASN A 674 24.63 -1.68 1.40
C ASN A 674 26.15 -1.87 1.27
N THR A 675 26.90 -0.79 1.09
CA THR A 675 28.35 -0.84 0.93
C THR A 675 29.04 -1.28 2.23
N PRO A 676 29.86 -2.34 2.22
CA PRO A 676 30.66 -2.77 3.36
C PRO A 676 31.87 -1.82 3.57
N VAL A 677 31.96 -1.18 4.73
CA VAL A 677 33.04 -0.25 5.11
C VAL A 677 33.79 -0.81 6.32
N LEU A 678 35.04 -1.24 6.10
CA LEU A 678 35.90 -1.79 7.15
C LEU A 678 36.75 -0.66 7.76
N LEU A 679 36.59 -0.41 9.06
CA LEU A 679 37.52 0.41 9.83
C LEU A 679 38.50 -0.49 10.57
N LYS A 680 39.79 -0.29 10.31
CA LYS A 680 40.89 -0.99 10.96
C LYS A 680 41.77 -0.01 11.72
N LEU A 681 42.01 -0.29 13.00
CA LEU A 681 42.95 0.44 13.86
C LEU A 681 44.26 -0.32 13.97
N GLU A 682 45.40 0.34 13.75
CA GLU A 682 46.73 -0.26 13.82
C GLU A 682 47.68 0.53 14.74
N GLU A 683 48.75 -0.13 15.19
CA GLU A 683 49.90 0.51 15.82
C GLU A 683 50.96 0.91 14.78
N ILE A 684 51.30 2.20 14.71
CA ILE A 684 52.42 2.69 13.89
C ILE A 684 53.72 2.00 14.32
N GLY A 685 54.36 1.32 13.37
CA GLY A 685 55.59 0.56 13.61
C GLY A 685 55.39 -0.90 14.02
N ASN A 686 54.15 -1.36 14.21
CA ASN A 686 53.82 -2.75 14.49
C ASN A 686 52.45 -3.14 13.88
N ALA A 687 52.41 -3.34 12.56
CA ALA A 687 51.18 -3.74 11.84
C ALA A 687 50.58 -5.10 12.28
N GLY A 688 51.28 -5.88 13.11
CA GLY A 688 50.74 -7.10 13.72
C GLY A 688 49.82 -6.83 14.93
N ASN A 689 49.76 -5.59 15.42
CA ASN A 689 48.88 -5.16 16.50
C ASN A 689 47.76 -4.29 15.93
N PHE A 690 46.59 -4.89 15.71
CA PHE A 690 45.44 -4.22 15.11
C PHE A 690 44.10 -4.78 15.61
N VAL A 691 43.04 -4.03 15.38
CA VAL A 691 41.64 -4.45 15.49
C VAL A 691 40.87 -3.93 14.28
N GLU A 692 39.86 -4.66 13.82
CA GLU A 692 39.07 -4.29 12.65
C GLU A 692 37.59 -4.60 12.86
N ILE A 693 36.72 -3.69 12.42
CA ILE A 693 35.27 -3.81 12.53
C ILE A 693 34.67 -3.43 11.18
N LEU A 694 33.75 -4.26 10.70
CA LEU A 694 33.05 -4.05 9.44
C LEU A 694 31.65 -3.51 9.73
N GLN A 695 31.30 -2.41 9.09
CA GLN A 695 29.93 -1.88 9.06
C GLN A 695 29.42 -1.82 7.63
N THR A 696 28.12 -1.58 7.47
CA THR A 696 27.46 -1.50 6.16
C THR A 696 26.64 -0.23 6.08
N THR A 697 26.76 0.52 4.98
CA THR A 697 25.94 1.71 4.69
C THR A 697 24.50 1.33 4.31
N GLY A 698 23.62 2.33 4.17
CA GLY A 698 22.23 2.16 3.76
C GLY A 698 22.00 2.17 2.24
N ALA A 699 21.01 2.95 1.79
CA ALA A 699 20.68 3.09 0.38
C ALA A 699 21.82 3.73 -0.44
N ALA A 700 21.87 3.42 -1.75
CA ALA A 700 22.82 4.06 -2.66
C ALA A 700 22.56 5.57 -2.75
N ASN A 701 23.62 6.34 -3.01
CA ASN A 701 23.63 7.80 -3.16
C ASN A 701 23.07 8.55 -1.94
N THR A 702 23.32 8.04 -0.73
CA THR A 702 22.91 8.71 0.52
C THR A 702 24.02 8.63 1.57
N TRP A 703 24.03 9.60 2.49
CA TRP A 703 24.88 9.58 3.69
C TRP A 703 24.34 8.60 4.74
N THR A 704 25.23 7.82 5.36
CA THR A 704 24.94 6.95 6.51
C THR A 704 25.97 7.20 7.61
N GLU A 705 25.54 7.39 8.86
CA GLU A 705 26.44 7.37 10.02
C GLU A 705 26.73 5.92 10.44
N LEU A 706 28.00 5.54 10.48
CA LEU A 706 28.48 4.20 10.85
C LEU A 706 29.13 4.26 12.24
N THR A 707 28.74 3.31 13.10
CA THR A 707 29.26 3.18 14.47
C THR A 707 30.18 1.97 14.58
N TYR A 708 31.38 2.13 15.14
CA TYR A 708 32.39 1.10 15.30
C TYR A 708 32.77 0.93 16.79
N ASP A 709 32.32 -0.16 17.41
CA ASP A 709 32.42 -0.35 18.87
C ASP A 709 33.73 -1.03 19.27
N PHE A 710 34.58 -0.33 20.03
CA PHE A 710 35.85 -0.87 20.48
C PHE A 710 35.81 -1.20 21.98
N ALA A 711 36.16 -2.45 22.32
CA ALA A 711 36.19 -2.87 23.72
C ALA A 711 37.23 -2.06 24.54
N PRO A 712 36.97 -1.76 25.82
CA PRO A 712 37.93 -1.07 26.67
C PRO A 712 39.29 -1.75 26.74
N THR A 713 40.37 -1.00 26.51
CA THR A 713 41.74 -1.53 26.49
C THR A 713 42.56 -0.93 27.62
N ALA A 714 43.09 -1.75 28.53
CA ALA A 714 43.79 -1.26 29.74
C ALA A 714 45.06 -0.40 29.48
N THR A 715 45.52 -0.31 28.23
CA THR A 715 46.61 0.58 27.79
C THR A 715 46.35 1.04 26.35
N PRO A 716 46.55 2.31 25.98
CA PRO A 716 46.39 2.78 24.59
C PRO A 716 47.25 2.00 23.61
N GLN A 717 46.66 1.49 22.52
CA GLN A 717 47.33 0.55 21.61
C GLN A 717 47.54 1.06 20.19
N PHE A 718 46.58 1.79 19.63
CA PHE A 718 46.49 2.09 18.19
C PHE A 718 46.62 3.59 17.91
N ASN A 719 47.32 3.96 16.85
CA ASN A 719 47.50 5.36 16.42
C ASN A 719 47.51 5.51 14.90
N LYS A 720 46.90 4.55 14.20
CA LYS A 720 46.67 4.59 12.76
C LYS A 720 45.26 4.10 12.47
N LEU A 721 44.56 4.83 11.61
CA LEU A 721 43.26 4.48 11.04
C LEU A 721 43.49 3.99 9.61
N VAL A 722 42.86 2.89 9.23
CA VAL A 722 42.89 2.32 7.87
C VAL A 722 41.45 1.99 7.48
N ILE A 723 40.93 2.66 6.45
CA ILE A 723 39.52 2.59 6.06
C ILE A 723 39.43 1.98 4.65
N PHE A 724 38.64 0.91 4.52
CA PHE A 724 38.35 0.25 3.25
C PHE A 724 36.89 0.48 2.88
N PHE A 725 36.65 1.21 1.80
CA PHE A 725 35.30 1.37 1.23
C PHE A 725 35.01 0.22 0.28
N ASN A 726 33.78 -0.31 0.34
CA ASN A 726 33.33 -1.50 -0.40
C ASN A 726 34.35 -2.65 -0.30
N PHE A 727 34.63 -3.02 0.95
CA PHE A 727 35.64 -3.97 1.34
C PHE A 727 35.44 -5.33 0.67
N ASN A 728 36.55 -5.93 0.23
CA ASN A 728 36.58 -7.22 -0.47
C ASN A 728 35.85 -7.23 -1.82
N VAL A 729 35.54 -6.05 -2.36
CA VAL A 729 34.97 -5.85 -3.69
C VAL A 729 35.92 -5.03 -4.55
N ALA A 730 36.15 -5.51 -5.78
CA ALA A 730 36.93 -4.83 -6.80
C ALA A 730 36.02 -3.85 -7.56
N ASP A 731 35.98 -2.58 -7.14
CA ASP A 731 35.21 -1.54 -7.82
C ASP A 731 36.01 -0.24 -7.99
N GLY A 732 35.63 0.54 -9.01
CA GLY A 732 36.28 1.81 -9.36
C GLY A 732 35.53 3.04 -8.86
N SER A 733 34.67 2.86 -7.85
CA SER A 733 33.73 3.87 -7.39
C SER A 733 34.40 4.94 -6.53
N THR A 734 33.75 6.09 -6.42
CA THR A 734 34.12 7.18 -5.51
C THR A 734 33.25 7.12 -4.26
N TYR A 735 33.87 7.35 -3.10
CA TYR A 735 33.20 7.39 -1.80
C TYR A 735 33.53 8.71 -1.10
N TYR A 736 32.61 9.20 -0.28
CA TYR A 736 32.85 10.35 0.58
C TYR A 736 32.70 9.94 2.03
N PHE A 737 33.52 10.51 2.91
CA PHE A 737 33.39 10.28 4.34
C PHE A 737 33.74 11.53 5.13
N ASP A 738 33.18 11.60 6.34
CA ASP A 738 33.28 12.76 7.20
C ASP A 738 32.98 12.41 8.66
N ASP A 739 33.15 13.38 9.56
CA ASP A 739 32.84 13.29 10.99
C ASP A 739 33.43 12.05 11.67
N LEU A 740 34.72 11.83 11.45
CA LEU A 740 35.42 10.72 12.08
C LEU A 740 35.78 11.10 13.52
N MET A 741 35.01 10.60 14.48
CA MET A 741 35.11 10.99 15.89
C MET A 741 35.11 9.79 16.84
N VAL A 742 35.70 9.95 18.02
CA VAL A 742 35.47 9.02 19.14
C VAL A 742 34.13 9.32 19.80
N TYR A 743 33.37 8.29 20.20
CA TYR A 743 32.11 8.43 20.93
C TYR A 743 32.19 7.70 22.28
N GLY A 744 31.30 8.05 23.22
CA GLY A 744 31.39 7.64 24.63
C GLY A 744 32.18 8.66 25.47
N THR A 745 31.71 8.96 26.68
CA THR A 745 32.07 10.20 27.39
C THR A 745 33.49 10.26 28.01
N PRO A 746 34.21 11.39 27.79
CA PRO A 746 34.74 12.20 28.88
C PRO A 746 33.84 13.43 29.12
N GLY A 747 32.71 13.20 29.79
CA GLY A 747 31.76 14.24 30.22
C GLY A 747 30.88 14.86 29.13
N GLY A 748 29.67 14.31 28.97
CA GLY A 748 28.45 15.00 28.50
C GLY A 748 28.32 15.30 27.00
N GLY A 749 27.41 14.57 26.33
CA GLY A 749 26.63 15.05 25.18
C GLY A 749 26.68 14.22 23.90
N GLY A 750 25.66 13.37 23.67
CA GLY A 750 25.01 13.19 22.35
C GLY A 750 25.29 11.91 21.53
N GLY A 751 24.43 10.89 21.70
CA GLY A 751 24.04 9.81 20.76
C GLY A 751 25.10 8.73 20.45
N GLY A 752 25.08 7.50 20.97
CA GLY A 752 23.99 6.51 21.00
C GLY A 752 24.03 5.69 19.69
N THR A 753 24.54 4.45 19.66
CA THR A 753 23.82 3.21 20.01
C THR A 753 24.64 2.27 20.91
N GLY A 754 24.01 1.73 21.97
CA GLY A 754 24.40 0.44 22.54
C GLY A 754 24.81 0.38 24.02
N GLY A 755 24.51 1.40 24.83
CA GLY A 755 24.69 1.36 26.28
C GLY A 755 23.40 1.01 27.01
N GLY A 756 22.98 -0.25 27.04
CA GLY A 756 21.84 -0.69 27.85
C GLY A 756 21.93 -0.18 29.29
N CYS A 757 20.79 0.16 29.91
CA CYS A 757 20.76 0.71 31.25
C CYS A 757 21.46 -0.20 32.30
N THR A 758 22.76 0.04 32.55
CA THR A 758 23.61 -0.87 33.33
C THR A 758 23.45 -0.69 34.85
N THR A 759 22.86 0.43 35.27
CA THR A 759 22.69 0.78 36.70
C THR A 759 21.28 0.49 37.23
N GLY A 760 20.38 0.00 36.37
CA GLY A 760 18.96 -0.18 36.67
C GLY A 760 18.18 1.15 36.55
N ALA A 761 16.89 1.06 36.21
CA ALA A 761 16.05 2.24 36.00
C ALA A 761 16.05 3.18 37.21
N VAL A 762 16.34 4.46 36.99
CA VAL A 762 16.30 5.51 38.02
C VAL A 762 15.10 6.43 37.79
N PRO A 763 14.47 7.02 38.83
CA PRO A 763 13.38 7.96 38.61
C PRO A 763 13.81 9.20 37.83
N ALA A 764 13.01 9.65 36.87
CA ALA A 764 13.27 10.90 36.15
C ALA A 764 13.20 12.12 37.09
N THR A 765 14.18 13.02 37.00
CA THR A 765 14.36 14.12 37.97
C THR A 765 14.19 15.53 37.40
N ALA A 766 14.21 15.70 36.07
CA ALA A 766 13.92 16.97 35.40
C ALA A 766 13.42 16.71 33.98
N PHE A 767 12.87 17.73 33.32
CA PHE A 767 12.64 17.74 31.87
C PHE A 767 13.86 18.33 31.14
N PRO A 768 14.13 17.92 29.88
CA PRO A 768 13.42 16.87 29.14
C PRO A 768 13.70 15.48 29.72
N VAL A 769 12.77 14.55 29.53
CA VAL A 769 12.94 13.12 29.85
C VAL A 769 13.09 12.38 28.52
N THR A 770 14.28 11.83 28.26
CA THR A 770 14.62 11.19 26.98
C THR A 770 14.88 9.70 27.14
N PHE A 771 14.88 9.17 28.37
CA PHE A 771 15.05 7.76 28.70
C PHE A 771 16.42 7.14 28.36
N GLU A 772 17.31 7.92 27.73
CA GLU A 772 18.67 7.55 27.36
C GLU A 772 19.64 7.39 28.55
N ASP A 773 19.46 8.15 29.64
CA ASP A 773 20.36 8.17 30.79
C ASP A 773 19.85 7.26 31.95
N CYS A 774 19.17 6.15 31.61
CA CYS A 774 18.49 5.24 32.55
C CYS A 774 17.31 5.85 33.33
N GLU A 775 16.95 7.12 33.10
CA GLU A 775 15.80 7.71 33.76
C GLU A 775 14.51 7.04 33.29
N SER A 776 13.54 6.88 34.18
CA SER A 776 12.32 6.11 33.92
C SER A 776 11.18 6.53 34.84
N PHE A 777 9.96 6.19 34.46
CA PHE A 777 8.77 6.35 35.29
C PHE A 777 8.55 5.03 36.05
N THR A 778 9.16 4.92 37.23
CA THR A 778 9.19 3.66 37.99
C THR A 778 7.92 3.38 38.81
N SER A 779 6.98 4.32 38.85
CA SER A 779 5.74 4.20 39.62
C SER A 779 4.55 3.91 38.70
N THR A 780 3.95 2.73 38.86
CA THR A 780 2.69 2.35 38.22
C THR A 780 1.56 2.27 39.25
N PHE A 781 0.31 2.43 38.82
CA PHE A 781 -0.86 2.30 39.68
C PHE A 781 -2.03 1.66 38.93
N SER A 782 -2.88 0.95 39.66
CA SER A 782 -4.15 0.38 39.18
C SER A 782 -5.09 0.18 40.38
N SER A 783 -6.40 0.04 40.15
CA SER A 783 -7.33 -0.29 41.25
C SER A 783 -7.46 -1.80 41.51
N THR A 784 -6.99 -2.64 40.59
CA THR A 784 -7.16 -4.10 40.59
C THR A 784 -5.92 -4.89 41.01
N GLY A 785 -4.74 -4.25 41.15
CA GLY A 785 -3.46 -4.91 41.50
C GLY A 785 -2.50 -5.10 40.32
N ALA A 786 -1.48 -5.94 40.47
CA ALA A 786 -0.38 -6.12 39.50
C ALA A 786 -0.87 -6.43 38.07
N GLY A 787 -0.23 -5.82 37.06
CA GLY A 787 -0.59 -5.91 35.64
C GLY A 787 -0.32 -4.62 34.83
N MET A 788 0.13 -3.55 35.50
CA MET A 788 0.84 -2.44 34.87
C MET A 788 2.35 -2.63 35.09
N ALA A 789 3.14 -2.59 34.03
CA ALA A 789 4.60 -2.63 34.12
C ALA A 789 5.23 -1.55 33.24
N THR A 790 6.40 -1.08 33.68
CA THR A 790 7.23 -0.14 32.93
C THR A 790 8.63 -0.70 32.81
N SER A 791 9.24 -0.56 31.64
CA SER A 791 10.62 -0.94 31.38
C SER A 791 11.26 0.02 30.41
N LEU A 792 12.56 0.27 30.58
CA LEU A 792 13.36 0.85 29.51
C LEU A 792 13.71 -0.26 28.51
N THR A 793 13.55 0.04 27.23
CA THR A 793 13.78 -0.90 26.13
C THR A 793 14.24 -0.14 24.90
N ASP A 794 14.83 -0.86 23.96
CA ASP A 794 15.20 -0.33 22.66
C ASP A 794 13.97 0.27 21.95
N ASN A 795 14.17 1.39 21.26
CA ASN A 795 13.16 2.04 20.46
C ASN A 795 12.61 1.07 19.40
N PRO A 796 11.29 0.78 19.39
CA PRO A 796 10.69 -0.18 18.45
C PRO A 796 10.76 0.27 16.98
N ASP A 797 10.97 1.56 16.73
CA ASP A 797 11.11 2.16 15.40
C ASP A 797 11.99 3.41 15.51
N ALA A 798 13.31 3.22 15.47
CA ALA A 798 14.31 4.29 15.58
C ALA A 798 14.46 5.09 14.26
N SER A 799 13.34 5.46 13.65
CA SER A 799 13.28 6.20 12.39
C SER A 799 12.24 7.33 12.45
N GLY A 800 12.28 8.23 11.48
CA GLY A 800 11.31 9.32 11.37
C GLY A 800 11.36 10.30 12.56
N LEU A 801 10.22 10.51 13.22
CA LEU A 801 10.08 11.48 14.31
C LEU A 801 10.87 11.13 15.58
N ASN A 802 11.19 9.85 15.80
CA ASN A 802 11.95 9.42 16.97
C ASN A 802 13.14 8.54 16.60
N THR A 803 14.33 9.13 16.62
CA THR A 803 15.60 8.45 16.30
C THR A 803 16.41 8.09 17.54
N SER A 804 15.77 8.10 18.72
CA SER A 804 16.39 7.74 20.00
C SER A 804 16.67 6.23 20.11
N ASP A 805 17.52 5.85 21.05
CA ASP A 805 17.87 4.44 21.25
C ASP A 805 16.94 3.78 22.27
N PHE A 806 16.60 4.48 23.35
CA PHE A 806 15.81 3.94 24.46
C PHE A 806 14.52 4.71 24.67
N VAL A 807 13.47 3.94 24.92
CA VAL A 807 12.13 4.48 25.16
C VAL A 807 11.53 3.85 26.40
N LEU A 808 10.57 4.54 27.00
CA LEU A 808 9.77 3.98 28.07
C LEU A 808 8.68 3.08 27.49
N ARG A 809 8.82 1.76 27.64
CA ARG A 809 7.78 0.79 27.36
C ARG A 809 6.85 0.63 28.56
N VAL A 810 5.55 0.68 28.28
CA VAL A 810 4.46 0.54 29.25
C VAL A 810 3.57 -0.63 28.82
N ASP A 811 3.53 -1.66 29.64
CA ASP A 811 2.63 -2.80 29.48
C ASP A 811 1.37 -2.60 30.30
N LYS A 812 0.21 -2.72 29.64
CA LYS A 812 -1.11 -2.73 30.28
C LYS A 812 -1.81 -4.03 29.95
N SER A 813 -1.86 -4.95 30.91
CA SER A 813 -2.52 -6.24 30.72
C SER A 813 -4.05 -6.13 30.64
N ALA A 814 -4.67 -7.08 29.94
CA ALA A 814 -6.12 -7.26 29.93
C ALA A 814 -6.68 -7.41 31.35
N GLY A 815 -7.85 -6.83 31.60
CA GLY A 815 -8.52 -6.81 32.91
C GLY A 815 -8.06 -5.68 33.85
N ILE A 816 -7.08 -4.87 33.46
CA ILE A 816 -6.72 -3.65 34.20
C ILE A 816 -7.77 -2.57 33.92
N ASN A 817 -8.27 -1.93 34.97
CA ASN A 817 -9.22 -0.85 34.80
C ASN A 817 -8.58 0.37 34.12
N ARG A 818 -9.35 1.15 33.36
CA ARG A 818 -8.86 2.30 32.59
C ARG A 818 -8.30 3.42 33.45
N TRP A 819 -8.55 3.39 34.77
CA TRP A 819 -7.83 4.21 35.75
C TRP A 819 -6.32 3.96 35.78
N GLY A 820 -5.88 2.73 35.49
CA GLY A 820 -4.49 2.32 35.65
C GLY A 820 -3.54 3.08 34.73
N GLY A 821 -2.37 3.43 35.25
CA GLY A 821 -1.42 4.29 34.55
C GLY A 821 -0.03 4.29 35.19
N ILE A 822 0.78 5.22 34.71
CA ILE A 822 2.15 5.49 35.17
C ILE A 822 2.24 6.91 35.70
N GLN A 823 3.14 7.15 36.64
CA GLN A 823 3.37 8.48 37.19
C GLN A 823 4.83 8.68 37.56
N ASN A 824 5.27 9.94 37.53
CA ASN A 824 6.61 10.32 38.00
C ASN A 824 6.54 11.63 38.78
N ALA A 825 7.12 11.62 39.99
CA ALA A 825 7.27 12.79 40.85
C ALA A 825 8.69 13.35 40.74
N PHE A 826 8.80 14.56 40.21
CA PHE A 826 10.04 15.29 40.04
C PHE A 826 10.45 15.93 41.38
N PRO A 827 11.75 15.96 41.71
CA PRO A 827 12.25 16.59 42.95
C PRO A 827 11.99 18.10 43.04
N SER A 828 11.81 18.76 41.90
CA SER A 828 11.54 20.20 41.81
C SER A 828 10.19 20.45 41.14
N ASN A 829 9.52 21.54 41.52
CA ASN A 829 8.30 21.96 40.84
C ASN A 829 8.63 22.40 39.41
N PHE A 830 7.73 22.09 38.48
CA PHE A 830 7.78 22.56 37.09
C PHE A 830 6.63 23.54 36.81
N ASP A 831 6.75 24.30 35.72
CA ASP A 831 5.68 25.22 35.30
C ASP A 831 4.57 24.46 34.60
N GLY A 832 3.51 24.11 35.35
CA GLY A 832 2.37 23.41 34.80
C GLY A 832 1.60 24.18 33.72
N THR A 833 1.86 25.49 33.53
CA THR A 833 1.23 26.29 32.47
C THR A 833 1.88 26.15 31.10
N GLY A 834 3.07 25.55 31.04
CA GLY A 834 3.76 25.23 29.79
C GLY A 834 3.07 24.12 29.00
N THR A 835 3.49 23.95 27.75
CA THR A 835 2.99 22.88 26.88
C THR A 835 3.88 21.66 27.02
N PHE A 836 3.28 20.53 27.37
CA PHE A 836 3.97 19.24 27.36
C PHE A 836 3.96 18.66 25.96
N LYS A 837 5.10 18.18 25.50
CA LYS A 837 5.23 17.41 24.26
C LYS A 837 5.70 15.99 24.57
N PHE A 838 5.13 15.02 23.88
CA PHE A 838 5.45 13.60 24.01
C PHE A 838 5.62 12.99 22.63
N LEU A 839 6.62 12.15 22.43
CA LEU A 839 6.59 11.17 21.34
C LEU A 839 5.93 9.90 21.87
N VAL A 840 4.93 9.41 21.15
CA VAL A 840 4.13 8.24 21.53
C VAL A 840 4.09 7.26 20.37
N TYR A 841 4.33 5.98 20.66
CA TYR A 841 4.20 4.87 19.71
C TYR A 841 3.34 3.75 20.33
N THR A 842 2.46 3.18 19.52
CA THR A 842 1.66 2.01 19.89
C THR A 842 1.32 1.18 18.65
N ASN A 843 1.06 -0.11 18.83
CA ASN A 843 0.69 -1.03 17.77
C ASN A 843 -0.81 -1.03 17.44
N GLU A 844 -1.60 -0.19 18.11
CA GLU A 844 -3.04 -0.03 17.88
C GLU A 844 -3.39 1.38 17.40
N ALA A 845 -4.29 1.48 16.43
CA ALA A 845 -4.82 2.74 15.94
C ALA A 845 -5.96 3.25 16.84
N ASN A 846 -6.23 4.56 16.77
CA ASN A 846 -7.30 5.25 17.49
C ASN A 846 -7.31 5.05 19.03
N VAL A 847 -6.13 4.96 19.65
CA VAL A 847 -6.03 4.83 21.12
C VAL A 847 -6.06 6.21 21.78
N VAL A 848 -6.96 6.39 22.73
CA VAL A 848 -7.04 7.63 23.52
C VAL A 848 -6.26 7.51 24.82
N MET A 849 -5.45 8.53 25.13
CA MET A 849 -4.66 8.63 26.34
C MET A 849 -5.12 9.82 27.20
N ARG A 850 -5.07 9.66 28.52
CA ARG A 850 -5.37 10.71 29.50
C ARG A 850 -4.11 11.16 30.24
N PHE A 851 -3.88 12.46 30.27
CA PHE A 851 -2.74 13.11 30.92
C PHE A 851 -3.21 14.00 32.08
N GLU A 852 -2.46 14.00 33.18
CA GLU A 852 -2.74 14.80 34.38
C GLU A 852 -1.44 15.30 35.03
N ILE A 853 -1.55 16.41 35.76
CA ILE A 853 -0.47 16.94 36.59
C ILE A 853 -0.95 17.14 38.02
N ASN A 854 -0.11 16.79 39.00
CA ASN A 854 -0.43 16.82 40.42
C ASN A 854 0.75 17.41 41.24
N SER A 855 0.49 17.67 42.52
CA SER A 855 1.53 17.89 43.54
C SER A 855 1.80 16.60 44.32
N ASP A 856 3.05 16.24 44.54
CA ASP A 856 3.47 15.11 45.38
C ASP A 856 4.57 15.55 46.37
N PRO A 857 4.31 15.56 47.69
CA PRO A 857 3.08 15.13 48.35
C PRO A 857 1.88 16.05 48.06
N GLN A 858 0.69 15.45 47.97
CA GLN A 858 -0.56 16.16 47.65
C GLN A 858 -0.84 17.31 48.63
N ASP A 859 -0.95 18.55 48.11
CA ASP A 859 -1.51 19.67 48.86
C ASP A 859 -3.05 19.64 48.76
N PRO A 860 -3.77 19.44 49.88
CA PRO A 860 -5.23 19.42 49.86
C PRO A 860 -5.87 20.79 49.53
N ASN A 861 -5.08 21.88 49.48
CA ASN A 861 -5.57 23.23 49.19
C ASN A 861 -5.29 23.69 47.74
N SER A 862 -4.49 22.95 46.96
CA SER A 862 -4.04 23.40 45.64
C SER A 862 -5.03 23.08 44.52
N GLY A 863 -5.80 21.99 44.62
CA GLY A 863 -6.70 21.51 43.57
C GLY A 863 -5.95 21.02 42.32
N ASN A 864 -6.30 19.85 41.77
CA ASN A 864 -5.63 19.33 40.57
C ASN A 864 -6.27 19.93 39.31
N PRO A 865 -5.48 20.35 38.30
CA PRO A 865 -6.01 20.76 37.00
C PRO A 865 -6.86 19.66 36.34
N GLY A 866 -7.74 20.05 35.43
CA GLY A 866 -8.56 19.09 34.69
C GLY A 866 -7.71 18.19 33.79
N PRO A 867 -8.06 16.90 33.65
CA PRO A 867 -7.35 15.99 32.76
C PRO A 867 -7.40 16.47 31.31
N GLN A 868 -6.34 16.18 30.56
CA GLN A 868 -6.28 16.39 29.11
C GLN A 868 -6.25 15.04 28.40
N PHE A 869 -6.72 15.00 27.16
CA PHE A 869 -6.83 13.78 26.37
C PHE A 869 -6.19 13.98 25.00
N ALA A 870 -5.52 12.94 24.48
CA ALA A 870 -5.05 12.89 23.10
C ALA A 870 -5.38 11.54 22.48
N THR A 871 -5.65 11.54 21.18
CA THR A 871 -5.90 10.32 20.39
C THR A 871 -4.69 10.05 19.51
N ILE A 872 -4.16 8.84 19.59
CA ILE A 872 -3.15 8.34 18.66
C ILE A 872 -3.88 7.67 17.50
N THR A 873 -3.95 8.34 16.35
CA THR A 873 -4.78 7.89 15.20
C THR A 873 -4.19 6.69 14.50
N ASN A 874 -2.86 6.65 14.30
CA ASN A 874 -2.19 5.63 13.51
C ASN A 874 -1.47 4.60 14.39
N ALA A 875 -1.52 3.32 13.99
CA ALA A 875 -0.70 2.27 14.60
C ALA A 875 0.73 2.29 14.03
N ASN A 876 1.67 1.73 14.78
CA ASN A 876 3.05 1.42 14.39
C ASN A 876 3.85 2.62 13.84
N THR A 877 3.54 3.84 14.29
CA THR A 877 4.27 5.06 13.90
C THR A 877 4.42 5.97 15.12
N TRP A 878 5.55 6.67 15.21
CA TRP A 878 5.75 7.69 16.23
C TRP A 878 4.85 8.90 15.95
N THR A 879 4.12 9.35 16.97
CA THR A 879 3.25 10.53 16.91
C THR A 879 3.68 11.52 17.99
N GLU A 880 3.89 12.80 17.62
CA GLU A 880 4.06 13.87 18.61
C GLU A 880 2.69 14.32 19.15
N VAL A 881 2.54 14.28 20.47
CA VAL A 881 1.35 14.72 21.20
C VAL A 881 1.67 15.97 21.99
N GLU A 882 0.86 17.02 21.82
CA GLU A 882 0.97 18.27 22.58
C GLU A 882 -0.19 18.38 23.60
N ILE A 883 0.13 18.69 24.86
CA ILE A 883 -0.83 18.84 25.96
C ILE A 883 -0.58 20.14 26.72
N THR A 884 -1.57 21.01 26.74
CA THR A 884 -1.58 22.20 27.60
C THR A 884 -2.66 22.05 28.66
N PHE A 885 -2.28 22.12 29.94
CA PHE A 885 -3.25 22.03 31.03
C PHE A 885 -3.93 23.38 31.25
N THR A 886 -5.27 23.36 31.30
CA THR A 886 -6.08 24.56 31.57
C THR A 886 -6.67 24.56 32.98
N GLY A 887 -7.02 25.74 33.48
CA GLY A 887 -7.68 25.89 34.78
C GLY A 887 -6.77 25.67 36.00
N ILE A 888 -5.46 25.88 35.86
CA ILE A 888 -4.48 25.74 36.94
C ILE A 888 -4.74 26.80 38.02
N PRO A 889 -5.05 26.42 39.27
CA PRO A 889 -5.37 27.38 40.32
C PRO A 889 -4.20 28.33 40.63
N PRO A 890 -4.44 29.63 40.89
CA PRO A 890 -3.37 30.59 41.21
C PRO A 890 -2.54 30.26 42.46
N SER A 891 -3.09 29.41 43.34
CA SER A 891 -2.44 28.90 44.55
C SER A 891 -1.65 27.61 44.32
N ASN A 892 -1.60 27.09 43.10
CA ASN A 892 -0.94 25.82 42.78
C ASN A 892 0.59 25.97 42.70
N THR A 893 1.19 26.41 43.81
CA THR A 893 2.64 26.36 44.03
C THR A 893 2.97 24.93 44.47
N GLY A 894 3.54 24.11 43.59
CA GLY A 894 3.86 22.73 44.00
C GLY A 894 3.64 21.64 42.96
N VAL A 895 3.28 21.96 41.71
CA VAL A 895 3.13 20.92 40.69
C VAL A 895 4.50 20.35 40.36
N ASN A 896 4.66 19.07 40.66
CA ASN A 896 5.90 18.33 40.44
C ASN A 896 5.64 16.89 40.01
N GLN A 897 4.41 16.47 39.75
CA GLN A 897 4.10 15.11 39.33
C GLN A 897 3.34 15.09 38.00
N LEU A 898 3.80 14.24 37.09
CA LEU A 898 3.14 13.94 35.81
C LEU A 898 2.52 12.54 35.88
N VAL A 899 1.30 12.40 35.37
CA VAL A 899 0.52 11.15 35.37
C VAL A 899 -0.01 10.88 33.96
N ILE A 900 0.18 9.65 33.49
CA ILE A 900 -0.24 9.19 32.16
C ILE A 900 -1.08 7.92 32.31
N LYS A 901 -2.27 7.92 31.72
CA LYS A 901 -3.22 6.80 31.71
C LYS A 901 -3.53 6.43 30.26
N PRO A 902 -2.79 5.48 29.68
CA PRO A 902 -3.05 5.04 28.31
C PRO A 902 -4.34 4.21 28.23
N ASP A 903 -5.00 4.18 27.07
CA ASP A 903 -6.25 3.45 26.84
C ASP A 903 -7.38 3.90 27.79
N ASN A 904 -7.71 5.19 27.76
CA ASN A 904 -8.76 5.82 28.57
C ASN A 904 -9.54 6.88 27.76
N PRO A 905 -10.53 6.45 26.93
CA PRO A 905 -11.19 7.30 25.93
C PRO A 905 -12.19 8.33 26.44
N ASP A 906 -12.64 8.21 27.69
CA ASP A 906 -13.79 8.96 28.20
C ASP A 906 -13.69 9.26 29.71
N GLY A 907 -12.56 8.97 30.34
CA GLY A 907 -12.41 9.10 31.79
C GLY A 907 -13.19 8.04 32.59
N THR A 908 -13.68 6.97 31.95
CA THR A 908 -14.38 5.87 32.64
C THR A 908 -13.42 4.97 33.40
N ASP A 909 -13.04 5.42 34.58
CA ASP A 909 -12.06 4.77 35.43
C ASP A 909 -12.43 3.33 35.86
N THR A 910 -13.70 2.93 35.74
CA THR A 910 -14.23 1.60 36.12
C THR A 910 -14.18 0.54 35.02
N GLU A 911 -14.15 0.92 33.74
CA GLU A 911 -14.06 -0.05 32.65
C GLU A 911 -12.68 -0.71 32.61
N VAL A 912 -12.56 -1.90 32.01
CA VAL A 912 -11.29 -2.62 31.90
C VAL A 912 -10.78 -2.68 30.47
N THR A 913 -9.47 -2.60 30.33
CA THR A 913 -8.76 -2.90 29.09
C THR A 913 -9.01 -4.36 28.73
N THR A 914 -9.47 -4.64 27.50
CA THR A 914 -9.98 -5.96 27.08
C THR A 914 -8.89 -6.90 26.56
N THR A 915 -7.77 -6.34 26.11
CA THR A 915 -6.62 -7.04 25.50
C THR A 915 -5.32 -6.55 26.12
N ASP A 916 -4.23 -7.30 26.02
CA ASP A 916 -2.92 -6.80 26.43
C ASP A 916 -2.47 -5.70 25.46
N LYS A 917 -2.07 -4.53 25.99
CA LYS A 917 -1.64 -3.38 25.21
C LYS A 917 -0.24 -2.92 25.60
N VAL A 918 0.51 -2.43 24.61
CA VAL A 918 1.86 -1.90 24.79
C VAL A 918 1.93 -0.48 24.23
N PHE A 919 2.51 0.41 25.02
CA PHE A 919 2.73 1.81 24.66
C PHE A 919 4.19 2.16 24.87
N TYR A 920 4.72 3.02 24.02
CA TYR A 920 6.08 3.52 24.11
C TYR A 920 6.04 5.04 24.17
N PHE A 921 6.80 5.61 25.09
CA PHE A 921 6.90 7.05 25.29
C PHE A 921 8.34 7.49 25.21
N ASP A 922 8.54 8.66 24.63
CA ASP A 922 9.86 9.26 24.53
C ASP A 922 9.84 10.79 24.40
N ASN A 923 11.00 11.42 24.56
CA ASN A 923 11.25 12.84 24.36
C ASN A 923 10.19 13.72 25.03
N ILE A 924 9.94 13.47 26.32
CA ILE A 924 8.95 14.22 27.10
C ILE A 924 9.54 15.59 27.42
N ARG A 925 8.98 16.63 26.81
CA ARG A 925 9.44 18.02 26.94
C ARG A 925 8.36 18.88 27.58
N LEU A 926 8.79 19.93 28.28
CA LEU A 926 7.94 21.00 28.78
C LEU A 926 8.48 22.31 28.21
N GLU A 927 7.68 22.95 27.35
CA GLU A 927 8.05 24.15 26.58
C GLU A 927 7.22 25.38 26.97
#